data_AF-A0A7X2N3V3-F1
#
_entry.id   AF-A0A7X2N3V3-F1
#
_cell.length_a   1.000
_cell.length_b   1.000
_cell.length_c   1.000
_cell.angle_alpha   90.00
_cell.angle_beta   90.00
_cell.angle_gamma   90.00
#
_symmetry.space_group_name_H-M   'P 1'
#
loop_
_entity.id
_entity.type
_entity.pdbx_description
1 polymer ?
#
loop_
_entity_poly.entity_id
_entity_poly.type
_entity_poly.pdbx_seq_one_letter_code
_entity_poly.pdbx_strand_id
1 'polypeptide(L)'
;MHIKVGTRGSKLALIQTHSVVDVLEKAYPFHQFEIVVIHTQGDSNLKPLSQIGGNGLFINEIEQQLLDGTIQMAVHSMKDLPCQLKHGLVLSKTWKRADNHDVLILNHENFNEKGVVATGSIRRKKQIQQLYKDIEVVDIRGNVDTRLKKMKEQDLEGLILAKAGIERLNLDVNYKELPYQQMIPSCCQGALAIELREDNIELLEMVNVFCDETSDLEIQTERAFLKEMNSSCQNPIGGYAKVEKGQITFHGLFGLDHLYTACCTGKDPEQVARQVAKDIRKQMSGMVYITGAGPGNIGNVTLKALEVVKKADCILYDRLIPQKLLQYTKEDCECIYVGKASHNHTLKQDQINELMVQKALQYKIVVRLKGGDPFVFGRGYEEVQYLRSKGIPYEIISGLSSSIAGPGSLQIPLTHRNVSNGFHVITAHNSKGEYMDIDFESLSKSKETLVFLMGLKKVKEIAKNLIQHGMDENMPIGILSNVCMESNQNQFSTLKDIQNESISVSSPAIIIVGKCVSYHQENSKLYSEKTELVLPKIGKQKSRLAALLDSYIVHEIMVSQIEMIPYKIQEIPDIILFTSQYGIDGFFKYIEDIRKYSHTKFAVVGKKSAQHLKSYGIQADFIPSIYNADTLLNELIINSDQTVYYFSSDKKDEIDQLIDKCNYHKVSVYRNDPCLIPSMNVKYPVIFTCANNVSLFLNSISNLEEFKEKGVAYSIGKKTTERLKEFGVKHIYEAKQASYESLKELICHHEN
;
A
#
# COMPACT_ATOMS: atom_id res chain seq x y z
N MET A 1 22.16 -37.60 -43.47
CA MET A 1 20.92 -36.80 -43.40
C MET A 1 21.03 -35.62 -44.34
N HIS A 2 19.89 -35.10 -44.81
CA HIS A 2 19.81 -33.78 -45.42
C HIS A 2 19.33 -32.79 -44.36
N ILE A 3 20.19 -31.87 -43.94
CA ILE A 3 19.96 -30.96 -42.81
C ILE A 3 19.84 -29.54 -43.35
N LYS A 4 18.64 -29.00 -43.32
CA LYS A 4 18.39 -27.60 -43.67
C LYS A 4 18.63 -26.71 -42.45
N VAL A 5 19.52 -25.72 -42.61
CA VAL A 5 19.98 -24.81 -41.57
C VAL A 5 19.38 -23.42 -41.79
N GLY A 6 18.41 -23.04 -40.97
CA GLY A 6 17.77 -21.73 -41.02
C GLY A 6 18.68 -20.62 -40.51
N THR A 7 18.69 -19.48 -41.21
CA THR A 7 19.37 -18.26 -40.78
C THR A 7 18.73 -17.00 -41.33
N ARG A 8 19.04 -15.86 -40.74
CA ARG A 8 18.62 -14.55 -41.27
C ARG A 8 19.49 -14.12 -42.44
N GLY A 9 18.93 -13.30 -43.33
CA GLY A 9 19.64 -12.81 -44.53
C GLY A 9 20.69 -11.71 -44.29
N SER A 10 20.95 -11.29 -43.06
CA SER A 10 21.99 -10.29 -42.79
C SER A 10 23.40 -10.87 -42.98
N LYS A 11 24.36 -10.06 -43.45
CA LYS A 11 25.75 -10.48 -43.68
C LYS A 11 26.38 -11.15 -42.45
N LEU A 12 26.13 -10.60 -41.25
CA LEU A 12 26.62 -11.18 -40.00
C LEU A 12 25.98 -12.53 -39.70
N ALA A 13 24.66 -12.67 -39.85
CA ALA A 13 23.95 -13.92 -39.60
C ALA A 13 24.42 -15.02 -40.56
N LEU A 14 24.62 -14.70 -41.84
CA LEU A 14 25.17 -15.63 -42.82
C LEU A 14 26.57 -16.11 -42.43
N ILE A 15 27.49 -15.21 -42.06
CA ILE A 15 28.85 -15.58 -41.62
C ILE A 15 28.79 -16.48 -40.38
N GLN A 16 27.91 -16.17 -39.42
CA GLN A 16 27.72 -17.01 -38.23
C GLN A 16 27.25 -18.41 -38.60
N THR A 17 26.28 -18.53 -39.51
CA THR A 17 25.79 -19.83 -39.97
C THR A 17 26.85 -20.62 -40.74
N HIS A 18 27.59 -19.98 -41.65
CA HIS A 18 28.70 -20.63 -42.36
C HIS A 18 29.75 -21.12 -41.36
N SER A 19 30.10 -20.33 -40.33
CA SER A 19 31.08 -20.78 -39.32
C SER A 19 30.67 -22.04 -38.55
N VAL A 20 29.37 -22.29 -38.42
CA VAL A 20 28.83 -23.52 -37.82
C VAL A 20 28.80 -24.65 -38.85
N VAL A 21 28.25 -24.39 -40.03
CA VAL A 21 28.13 -25.38 -41.12
C VAL A 21 29.50 -25.90 -41.56
N ASP A 22 30.50 -25.03 -41.72
CA ASP A 22 31.86 -25.42 -42.11
C ASP A 22 32.50 -26.40 -41.12
N VAL A 23 32.18 -26.29 -39.83
CA VAL A 23 32.66 -27.23 -38.79
C VAL A 23 31.91 -28.56 -38.90
N LEU A 24 30.59 -28.50 -39.07
CA LEU A 24 29.74 -29.69 -39.17
C LEU A 24 30.02 -30.49 -40.45
N GLU A 25 30.22 -29.85 -41.59
CA GLU A 25 30.57 -30.52 -42.86
C GLU A 25 31.91 -31.24 -42.78
N LYS A 26 32.91 -30.63 -42.11
CA LYS A 26 34.22 -31.25 -41.89
C LYS A 26 34.14 -32.47 -40.98
N ALA A 27 33.30 -32.41 -39.95
CA ALA A 27 33.17 -33.51 -39.00
C ALA A 27 32.23 -34.63 -39.48
N TYR A 28 31.22 -34.28 -40.29
CA TYR A 28 30.19 -35.19 -40.77
C TYR A 28 30.06 -35.15 -42.30
N PRO A 29 31.08 -35.61 -43.05
CA PRO A 29 31.14 -35.49 -44.51
C PRO A 29 30.05 -36.30 -45.25
N PHE A 30 29.40 -37.25 -44.58
CA PHE A 30 28.30 -38.06 -45.12
C PHE A 30 26.92 -37.42 -44.88
N HIS A 31 26.87 -36.20 -44.37
CA HIS A 31 25.65 -35.42 -44.22
C HIS A 31 25.71 -34.17 -45.09
N GLN A 32 24.55 -33.79 -45.63
CA GLN A 32 24.42 -32.61 -46.46
C GLN A 32 23.81 -31.49 -45.62
N PHE A 33 24.48 -30.33 -45.58
CA PHE A 33 24.00 -29.14 -44.89
C PHE A 33 23.59 -28.09 -45.92
N GLU A 34 22.33 -27.66 -45.89
CA GLU A 34 21.77 -26.66 -46.82
C GLU A 34 21.40 -25.41 -46.03
N ILE A 35 22.03 -24.26 -46.32
CA ILE A 35 21.67 -22.99 -45.66
C ILE A 35 20.40 -22.42 -46.29
N VAL A 36 19.37 -22.23 -45.45
CA VAL A 36 18.09 -21.65 -45.85
C VAL A 36 17.95 -20.25 -45.25
N VAL A 37 17.94 -19.24 -46.12
CA VAL A 37 17.77 -17.84 -45.70
C VAL A 37 16.29 -17.55 -45.47
N ILE A 38 15.96 -17.08 -44.28
CA ILE A 38 14.60 -16.78 -43.83
C ILE A 38 14.49 -15.28 -43.55
N HIS A 39 13.51 -14.63 -44.17
CA HIS A 39 13.20 -13.22 -43.96
C HIS A 39 12.25 -13.06 -42.77
N THR A 40 12.64 -12.24 -41.80
CA THR A 40 11.88 -12.04 -40.55
C THR A 40 11.23 -10.66 -40.52
N GLN A 41 10.11 -10.51 -39.80
CA GLN A 41 9.43 -9.20 -39.66
C GLN A 41 10.35 -8.10 -39.09
N GLY A 42 11.28 -8.45 -38.20
CA GLY A 42 12.25 -7.53 -37.62
C GLY A 42 13.21 -6.91 -38.65
N ASP A 43 13.43 -7.55 -39.79
CA ASP A 43 14.26 -7.02 -40.88
C ASP A 43 13.54 -5.92 -41.69
N SER A 44 12.21 -5.85 -41.61
CA SER A 44 11.38 -4.95 -42.43
C SER A 44 10.90 -3.67 -41.74
N ASN A 45 11.08 -3.54 -40.40
CA ASN A 45 10.46 -2.47 -39.61
C ASN A 45 11.48 -1.47 -39.00
N LEU A 46 11.39 -0.19 -39.37
CA LEU A 46 12.35 0.88 -39.02
C LEU A 46 12.03 1.70 -37.74
N LYS A 47 10.92 1.46 -37.02
CA LYS A 47 10.58 2.13 -35.72
C LYS A 47 11.44 1.71 -34.51
N PRO A 48 11.83 2.59 -33.55
CA PRO A 48 12.67 2.22 -32.38
C PRO A 48 12.29 0.90 -31.68
N LEU A 49 13.30 0.11 -31.25
CA LEU A 49 13.08 -1.21 -30.61
C LEU A 49 12.16 -1.13 -29.37
N SER A 50 12.21 -0.02 -28.64
CA SER A 50 11.33 0.28 -27.50
C SER A 50 9.85 0.40 -27.87
N GLN A 51 9.54 0.79 -29.11
CA GLN A 51 8.17 1.04 -29.59
C GLN A 51 7.54 -0.14 -30.36
N ILE A 52 8.33 -1.15 -30.72
CA ILE A 52 7.84 -2.25 -31.58
C ILE A 52 7.15 -3.38 -30.79
N GLY A 53 7.38 -3.53 -29.48
CA GLY A 53 6.61 -4.42 -28.59
C GLY A 53 6.43 -5.87 -29.08
N GLY A 54 7.26 -6.80 -28.59
CA GLY A 54 7.05 -8.24 -28.84
C GLY A 54 8.33 -9.06 -28.65
N ASN A 55 8.25 -10.14 -27.88
CA ASN A 55 9.32 -11.14 -27.81
C ASN A 55 9.35 -11.90 -29.14
N GLY A 56 10.50 -11.93 -29.82
CA GLY A 56 10.72 -12.82 -30.98
C GLY A 56 10.61 -12.20 -32.39
N LEU A 57 10.71 -10.87 -32.52
CA LEU A 57 10.64 -10.16 -33.82
C LEU A 57 11.60 -10.67 -34.91
N PHE A 58 12.70 -11.33 -34.53
CA PHE A 58 13.74 -11.81 -35.44
C PHE A 58 13.84 -13.35 -35.54
N ILE A 59 12.93 -14.08 -34.90
CA ILE A 59 13.04 -15.55 -34.78
C ILE A 59 11.72 -16.29 -35.03
N ASN A 60 10.56 -15.63 -34.96
CA ASN A 60 9.27 -16.31 -35.04
C ASN A 60 9.11 -17.15 -36.30
N GLU A 61 9.52 -16.64 -37.46
CA GLU A 61 9.45 -17.35 -38.74
C GLU A 61 10.42 -18.54 -38.81
N ILE A 62 11.57 -18.44 -38.13
CA ILE A 62 12.57 -19.50 -38.05
C ILE A 62 12.07 -20.61 -37.12
N GLU A 63 11.57 -20.26 -35.94
CA GLU A 63 11.00 -21.20 -34.96
C GLU A 63 9.80 -21.96 -35.53
N GLN A 64 8.93 -21.30 -36.33
CA GLN A 64 7.83 -21.99 -37.00
C GLN A 64 8.34 -23.03 -38.01
N GLN A 65 9.35 -22.69 -38.81
CA GLN A 65 9.93 -23.64 -39.76
C GLN A 65 10.65 -24.82 -39.07
N LEU A 66 11.21 -24.62 -37.87
CA LEU A 66 11.75 -25.70 -37.04
C LEU A 66 10.64 -26.64 -36.55
N LEU A 67 9.54 -26.08 -36.03
CA LEU A 67 8.39 -26.87 -35.53
C LEU A 67 7.73 -27.67 -36.65
N ASP A 68 7.50 -27.03 -37.81
CA ASP A 68 6.91 -27.65 -38.99
C ASP A 68 7.87 -28.64 -39.68
N GLY A 69 9.14 -28.71 -39.25
CA GLY A 69 10.16 -29.58 -39.83
C GLY A 69 10.65 -29.17 -41.22
N THR A 70 10.35 -27.94 -41.65
CA THR A 70 10.82 -27.37 -42.91
C THR A 70 12.35 -27.15 -42.88
N ILE A 71 12.88 -26.80 -41.71
CA ILE A 71 14.31 -26.79 -41.40
C ILE A 71 14.58 -27.71 -40.20
N GLN A 72 15.78 -28.26 -40.09
CA GLN A 72 16.16 -29.21 -39.02
C GLN A 72 16.92 -28.51 -37.88
N MET A 73 17.55 -27.37 -38.18
CA MET A 73 18.39 -26.62 -37.26
C MET A 73 18.37 -25.14 -37.63
N ALA A 74 18.57 -24.25 -36.66
CA ALA A 74 18.77 -22.83 -36.92
C ALA A 74 19.94 -22.27 -36.11
N VAL A 75 20.63 -21.27 -36.67
CA VAL A 75 21.77 -20.61 -36.02
C VAL A 75 21.42 -19.17 -35.70
N HIS A 76 21.56 -18.79 -34.43
CA HIS A 76 21.23 -17.47 -33.91
C HIS A 76 22.40 -16.87 -33.13
N SER A 77 22.38 -15.55 -32.95
CA SER A 77 23.12 -14.92 -31.86
C SER A 77 22.35 -15.17 -30.56
N MET A 78 23.00 -15.76 -29.54
CA MET A 78 22.30 -16.19 -28.31
C MET A 78 21.58 -15.03 -27.59
N LYS A 79 22.14 -13.82 -27.63
CA LYS A 79 21.53 -12.61 -27.05
C LYS A 79 20.23 -12.16 -27.71
N ASP A 80 19.94 -12.62 -28.93
CA ASP A 80 18.73 -12.25 -29.67
C ASP A 80 17.58 -13.23 -29.39
N LEU A 81 17.87 -14.37 -28.74
CA LEU A 81 16.87 -15.35 -28.35
C LEU A 81 16.19 -14.96 -27.02
N PRO A 82 14.88 -15.22 -26.88
CA PRO A 82 14.18 -15.06 -25.63
C PRO A 82 14.71 -16.03 -24.57
N CYS A 83 14.42 -15.71 -23.30
CA CYS A 83 14.79 -16.58 -22.20
C CYS A 83 14.00 -17.90 -22.21
N GLN A 84 12.73 -17.86 -22.60
CA GLN A 84 11.88 -19.04 -22.80
C GLN A 84 11.71 -19.30 -24.30
N LEU A 85 12.01 -20.52 -24.72
CA LEU A 85 11.79 -20.99 -26.08
C LEU A 85 10.36 -21.48 -26.25
N LYS A 86 9.89 -21.62 -27.49
CA LYS A 86 8.60 -22.28 -27.77
C LYS A 86 8.67 -23.76 -27.36
N HIS A 87 7.53 -24.27 -26.89
CA HIS A 87 7.40 -25.70 -26.59
C HIS A 87 7.73 -26.52 -27.84
N GLY A 88 8.52 -27.59 -27.70
CA GLY A 88 9.00 -28.39 -28.83
C GLY A 88 10.39 -28.02 -29.33
N LEU A 89 10.99 -26.92 -28.86
CA LEU A 89 12.32 -26.47 -29.26
C LEU A 89 13.33 -26.53 -28.11
N VAL A 90 14.58 -26.82 -28.46
CA VAL A 90 15.71 -26.94 -27.53
C VAL A 90 16.95 -26.26 -28.12
N LEU A 91 17.82 -25.77 -27.24
CA LEU A 91 19.14 -25.28 -27.61
C LEU A 91 20.20 -26.35 -27.38
N SER A 92 21.16 -26.45 -28.31
CA SER A 92 22.38 -27.20 -28.07
C SER A 92 23.17 -26.61 -26.90
N LYS A 93 24.07 -27.40 -26.33
CA LYS A 93 25.16 -26.89 -25.51
C LYS A 93 25.95 -25.85 -26.28
N THR A 94 26.46 -24.86 -25.57
CA THR A 94 27.11 -23.70 -26.17
C THR A 94 28.49 -24.07 -26.70
N TRP A 95 28.77 -23.65 -27.93
CA TRP A 95 30.10 -23.70 -28.51
C TRP A 95 30.99 -22.60 -27.93
N LYS A 96 32.27 -22.57 -28.32
CA LYS A 96 33.22 -21.58 -27.82
C LYS A 96 32.71 -20.15 -28.02
N ARG A 97 32.57 -19.41 -26.92
CA ARG A 97 32.14 -18.01 -26.93
C ARG A 97 33.21 -17.11 -27.54
N ALA A 98 32.81 -16.22 -28.44
CA ALA A 98 33.67 -15.13 -28.93
C ALA A 98 33.74 -13.99 -27.89
N ASP A 99 34.59 -12.99 -28.14
CA ASP A 99 34.73 -11.86 -27.22
C ASP A 99 33.38 -11.14 -27.00
N ASN A 100 32.96 -11.06 -25.74
CA ASN A 100 31.69 -10.52 -25.32
C ASN A 100 31.75 -9.04 -24.91
N HIS A 101 32.91 -8.38 -24.97
CA HIS A 101 33.01 -6.96 -24.67
C HIS A 101 32.21 -6.10 -25.65
N ASP A 102 31.77 -4.95 -25.16
CA ASP A 102 31.35 -3.85 -26.01
C ASP A 102 32.56 -2.99 -26.35
N VAL A 103 32.55 -2.41 -27.54
CA VAL A 103 33.58 -1.47 -27.99
C VAL A 103 32.93 -0.17 -28.42
N LEU A 104 33.65 0.93 -28.21
CA LEU A 104 33.33 2.24 -28.73
C LEU A 104 34.15 2.46 -30.00
N ILE A 105 33.49 2.37 -31.15
CA ILE A 105 34.11 2.68 -32.45
C ILE A 105 34.24 4.20 -32.54
N LEU A 106 35.42 4.67 -32.93
CA LEU A 106 35.76 6.08 -32.99
C LEU A 106 35.71 6.54 -34.44
N ASN A 107 35.07 7.69 -34.70
CA ASN A 107 35.11 8.34 -36.01
C ASN A 107 36.40 9.17 -36.18
N HIS A 108 36.91 9.72 -35.07
CA HIS A 108 38.09 10.57 -35.00
C HIS A 108 39.18 9.93 -34.12
N GLU A 109 40.45 10.33 -34.26
CA GLU A 109 41.55 9.75 -33.44
C GLU A 109 41.41 10.07 -31.95
N ASN A 110 40.96 11.29 -31.62
CA ASN A 110 40.75 11.74 -30.25
C ASN A 110 39.26 11.74 -29.93
N PHE A 111 38.87 10.99 -28.90
CA PHE A 111 37.48 10.91 -28.46
C PHE A 111 37.06 12.15 -27.67
N ASN A 112 36.06 12.87 -28.17
CA ASN A 112 35.42 13.97 -27.46
C ASN A 112 34.35 13.45 -26.48
N GLU A 113 34.63 13.56 -25.17
CA GLU A 113 33.71 13.11 -24.11
C GLU A 113 32.40 13.91 -24.05
N LYS A 114 32.30 15.03 -24.78
CA LYS A 114 31.09 15.85 -24.96
C LYS A 114 30.44 15.67 -26.33
N GLY A 115 30.93 14.73 -27.13
CA GLY A 115 30.42 14.44 -28.46
C GLY A 115 29.11 13.66 -28.46
N VAL A 116 28.68 13.27 -29.66
CA VAL A 116 27.45 12.51 -29.88
C VAL A 116 27.80 11.06 -30.22
N VAL A 117 27.40 10.12 -29.35
CA VAL A 117 27.59 8.68 -29.57
C VAL A 117 26.29 7.99 -29.95
N ALA A 118 26.35 7.08 -30.92
CA ALA A 118 25.20 6.31 -31.35
C ALA A 118 25.11 4.93 -30.68
N THR A 119 23.93 4.55 -30.22
CA THR A 119 23.59 3.16 -29.87
C THR A 119 22.10 2.93 -29.87
N GLY A 120 21.65 1.76 -30.34
CA GLY A 120 20.23 1.36 -30.26
C GLY A 120 19.87 0.58 -28.98
N SER A 121 20.80 0.46 -28.03
CA SER A 121 20.63 -0.32 -26.80
C SER A 121 20.47 0.60 -25.59
N ILE A 122 19.35 0.48 -24.88
CA ILE A 122 19.08 1.22 -23.64
C ILE A 122 20.15 0.90 -22.57
N ARG A 123 20.61 -0.36 -22.50
CA ARG A 123 21.71 -0.78 -21.61
C ARG A 123 22.99 0.02 -21.88
N ARG A 124 23.42 0.07 -23.14
CA ARG A 124 24.65 0.81 -23.53
C ARG A 124 24.49 2.30 -23.29
N LYS A 125 23.31 2.86 -23.64
CA LYS A 125 22.97 4.27 -23.42
C LYS A 125 23.10 4.67 -21.95
N LYS A 126 22.50 3.90 -21.04
CA LYS A 126 22.55 4.21 -19.60
C LYS A 126 23.97 4.08 -19.02
N GLN A 127 24.73 3.05 -19.41
CA GLN A 127 26.09 2.85 -18.92
C GLN A 127 27.07 3.90 -19.48
N ILE A 128 26.98 4.27 -20.75
CA ILE A 128 27.87 5.29 -21.33
C ILE A 128 27.61 6.68 -20.74
N GLN A 129 26.35 7.01 -20.45
CA GLN A 129 25.97 8.26 -19.77
C GLN A 129 26.43 8.30 -18.30
N GLN A 130 26.65 7.15 -17.66
CA GLN A 130 27.28 7.09 -16.33
C GLN A 130 28.80 7.28 -16.40
N LEU A 131 29.43 6.85 -17.48
CA LEU A 131 30.88 7.02 -17.70
C LEU A 131 31.24 8.46 -18.08
N TYR A 132 30.48 9.04 -19.01
CA TYR A 132 30.71 10.39 -19.52
C TYR A 132 29.46 11.24 -19.29
N LYS A 133 29.52 12.16 -18.32
CA LYS A 133 28.36 12.91 -17.83
C LYS A 133 27.75 13.85 -18.88
N ASP A 134 28.59 14.40 -19.76
CA ASP A 134 28.21 15.41 -20.75
C ASP A 134 28.02 14.82 -22.17
N ILE A 135 28.00 13.49 -22.31
CA ILE A 135 27.89 12.83 -23.61
C ILE A 135 26.44 12.79 -24.09
N GLU A 136 26.22 13.13 -25.37
CA GLU A 136 24.92 12.95 -26.00
C GLU A 136 24.83 11.54 -26.62
N VAL A 137 23.68 10.87 -26.45
CA VAL A 137 23.46 9.53 -27.00
C VAL A 137 22.23 9.48 -27.90
N VAL A 138 22.47 9.23 -29.18
CA VAL A 138 21.43 9.14 -30.22
C VAL A 138 21.11 7.68 -30.57
N ASP A 139 19.84 7.42 -30.88
CA ASP A 139 19.41 6.09 -31.30
C ASP A 139 19.84 5.80 -32.75
N ILE A 140 20.37 4.60 -32.97
CA ILE A 140 20.77 4.15 -34.31
C ILE A 140 20.29 2.73 -34.59
N ARG A 141 19.76 2.50 -35.80
CA ARG A 141 19.24 1.19 -36.24
C ARG A 141 19.72 0.83 -37.65
N GLY A 142 19.65 -0.47 -37.93
CA GLY A 142 20.14 -1.12 -39.15
C GLY A 142 21.17 -2.22 -38.86
N ASN A 143 21.69 -2.85 -39.91
CA ASN A 143 22.81 -3.79 -39.84
C ASN A 143 24.13 -3.04 -39.53
N VAL A 144 25.17 -3.77 -39.15
CA VAL A 144 26.47 -3.18 -38.76
C VAL A 144 26.99 -2.20 -39.80
N ASP A 145 27.02 -2.59 -41.08
CA ASP A 145 27.50 -1.75 -42.18
C ASP A 145 26.71 -0.43 -42.31
N THR A 146 25.38 -0.52 -42.23
CA THR A 146 24.50 0.66 -42.31
C THR A 146 24.67 1.60 -41.12
N ARG A 147 25.01 1.07 -39.94
CA ARG A 147 25.28 1.89 -38.75
C ARG A 147 26.62 2.61 -38.86
N LEU A 148 27.66 1.93 -39.36
CA LEU A 148 28.96 2.54 -39.61
C LEU A 148 28.89 3.64 -40.67
N LYS A 149 28.11 3.42 -41.73
CA LYS A 149 27.88 4.44 -42.76
C LYS A 149 27.18 5.67 -42.17
N LYS A 150 26.11 5.48 -41.41
CA LYS A 150 25.40 6.57 -40.71
C LYS A 150 26.28 7.32 -39.72
N MET A 151 27.14 6.62 -38.99
CA MET A 151 28.11 7.25 -38.07
C MET A 151 29.00 8.25 -38.81
N LYS A 152 29.52 7.88 -39.98
CA LYS A 152 30.35 8.76 -40.81
C LYS A 152 29.54 9.89 -41.46
N GLU A 153 28.37 9.59 -42.03
CA GLU A 153 27.52 10.58 -42.71
C GLU A 153 26.94 11.65 -41.78
N GLN A 154 26.66 11.28 -40.53
CA GLN A 154 26.10 12.18 -39.51
C GLN A 154 27.19 12.79 -38.61
N ASP A 155 28.46 12.57 -38.94
CA ASP A 155 29.64 13.03 -38.19
C ASP A 155 29.52 12.77 -36.68
N LEU A 156 29.10 11.54 -36.33
CA LEU A 156 28.98 11.14 -34.93
C LEU A 156 30.37 10.88 -34.36
N GLU A 157 30.55 11.16 -33.07
CA GLU A 157 31.81 10.96 -32.36
C GLU A 157 32.18 9.48 -32.26
N GLY A 158 31.16 8.63 -32.07
CA GLY A 158 31.38 7.19 -32.02
C GLY A 158 30.12 6.34 -32.05
N LEU A 159 30.33 5.02 -32.15
CA LEU A 159 29.28 4.02 -32.24
C LEU A 159 29.60 2.84 -31.33
N ILE A 160 28.68 2.45 -30.44
CA ILE A 160 28.91 1.31 -29.54
C ILE A 160 28.39 0.02 -30.16
N LEU A 161 29.29 -0.94 -30.45
CA LEU A 161 28.98 -2.27 -30.98
C LEU A 161 29.59 -3.39 -30.13
N ALA A 162 29.19 -4.63 -30.40
CA ALA A 162 29.78 -5.81 -29.75
C ALA A 162 31.06 -6.20 -30.50
N LYS A 163 32.14 -6.50 -29.77
CA LYS A 163 33.43 -6.87 -30.37
C LYS A 163 33.34 -8.10 -31.28
N ALA A 164 32.64 -9.15 -30.85
CA ALA A 164 32.38 -10.33 -31.68
C ALA A 164 31.73 -10.02 -33.05
N GLY A 165 30.94 -8.95 -33.17
CA GLY A 165 30.34 -8.57 -34.45
C GLY A 165 31.37 -7.99 -35.42
N ILE A 166 32.34 -7.25 -34.91
CA ILE A 166 33.44 -6.64 -35.67
C ILE A 166 34.42 -7.71 -36.14
N GLU A 167 34.82 -8.60 -35.22
CA GLU A 167 35.74 -9.70 -35.51
C GLU A 167 35.18 -10.65 -36.58
N ARG A 168 33.91 -11.06 -36.44
CA ARG A 168 33.26 -11.96 -37.41
C ARG A 168 33.11 -11.34 -38.80
N LEU A 169 32.86 -10.04 -38.88
CA LEU A 169 32.75 -9.32 -40.15
C LEU A 169 34.11 -8.91 -40.72
N ASN A 170 35.19 -9.13 -39.97
CA ASN A 170 36.55 -8.68 -40.29
C ASN A 170 36.59 -7.20 -40.69
N LEU A 171 35.96 -6.35 -39.87
CA LEU A 171 35.85 -4.92 -40.15
C LEU A 171 37.11 -4.18 -39.73
N ASP A 172 37.67 -3.40 -40.65
CA ASP A 172 38.78 -2.49 -40.38
C ASP A 172 38.24 -1.17 -39.82
N VAL A 173 38.17 -1.09 -38.49
CA VAL A 173 37.65 0.07 -37.75
C VAL A 173 38.53 0.37 -36.54
N ASN A 174 38.75 1.65 -36.26
CA ASN A 174 39.38 2.08 -35.02
C ASN A 174 38.36 2.00 -33.87
N TYR A 175 38.70 1.31 -32.79
CA TYR A 175 37.82 1.19 -31.62
C TYR A 175 38.58 1.15 -30.31
N LYS A 176 37.92 1.63 -29.26
CA LYS A 176 38.32 1.49 -27.86
C LYS A 176 37.50 0.38 -27.22
N GLU A 177 38.15 -0.63 -26.65
CA GLU A 177 37.47 -1.66 -25.86
C GLU A 177 36.95 -1.06 -24.55
N LEU A 178 35.72 -1.41 -24.16
CA LEU A 178 35.13 -1.00 -22.89
C LEU A 178 35.25 -2.16 -21.89
N PRO A 179 36.09 -2.05 -20.86
CA PRO A 179 36.23 -3.07 -19.82
C PRO A 179 34.89 -3.34 -19.10
N TYR A 180 34.74 -4.51 -18.50
CA TYR A 180 33.53 -4.89 -17.78
C TYR A 180 33.11 -3.92 -16.67
N GLN A 181 34.08 -3.26 -16.02
CA GLN A 181 33.82 -2.25 -14.98
C GLN A 181 33.20 -0.98 -15.56
N GLN A 182 33.40 -0.73 -16.86
CA GLN A 182 32.82 0.39 -17.58
C GLN A 182 31.51 -0.01 -18.26
N MET A 183 31.46 -1.18 -18.87
CA MET A 183 30.30 -1.64 -19.66
C MET A 183 30.07 -3.14 -19.46
N ILE A 184 29.13 -3.48 -18.58
CA ILE A 184 28.63 -4.86 -18.47
C ILE A 184 27.89 -5.19 -19.78
N PRO A 185 28.28 -6.27 -20.49
CA PRO A 185 27.70 -6.61 -21.79
C PRO A 185 26.26 -7.10 -21.67
N SER A 186 25.60 -7.27 -22.81
CA SER A 186 24.32 -7.98 -22.83
C SER A 186 24.54 -9.42 -22.41
N CYS A 187 23.60 -9.99 -21.66
CA CYS A 187 23.58 -11.43 -21.42
C CYS A 187 23.69 -12.16 -22.77
N CYS A 188 24.53 -13.19 -22.77
CA CYS A 188 24.84 -14.08 -23.87
C CYS A 188 25.49 -13.42 -25.10
N GLN A 189 26.02 -12.20 -24.97
CA GLN A 189 26.78 -11.57 -26.04
C GLN A 189 28.01 -12.40 -26.42
N GLY A 190 28.29 -12.52 -27.71
CA GLY A 190 29.44 -13.29 -28.23
C GLY A 190 29.14 -14.78 -28.48
N ALA A 191 28.15 -15.38 -27.82
CA ALA A 191 27.77 -16.77 -28.05
C ALA A 191 26.86 -16.94 -29.27
N LEU A 192 27.04 -18.06 -29.98
CA LEU A 192 26.08 -18.56 -30.96
C LEU A 192 25.16 -19.57 -30.29
N ALA A 193 23.91 -19.60 -30.77
CA ALA A 193 22.90 -20.53 -30.33
C ALA A 193 22.49 -21.40 -31.51
N ILE A 194 22.42 -22.70 -31.29
CA ILE A 194 21.94 -23.65 -32.28
C ILE A 194 20.63 -24.20 -31.74
N GLU A 195 19.54 -23.88 -32.43
CA GLU A 195 18.18 -24.23 -32.03
C GLU A 195 17.64 -25.37 -32.91
N LEU A 196 17.06 -26.37 -32.27
CA LEU A 196 16.56 -27.60 -32.90
C LEU A 196 15.22 -28.01 -32.28
N ARG A 197 14.53 -28.95 -32.92
CA ARG A 197 13.35 -29.60 -32.36
C ARG A 197 13.76 -30.64 -31.30
N GLU A 198 13.02 -30.69 -30.20
CA GLU A 198 13.35 -31.51 -29.01
C GLU A 198 13.38 -33.02 -29.27
N ASP A 199 12.64 -33.48 -30.28
CA ASP A 199 12.56 -34.89 -30.70
C ASP A 199 13.72 -35.30 -31.63
N ASN A 200 14.51 -34.36 -32.14
CA ASN A 200 15.65 -34.64 -33.02
C ASN A 200 16.93 -34.89 -32.20
N ILE A 201 16.89 -35.97 -31.41
CA ILE A 201 17.93 -36.35 -30.46
C ILE A 201 19.28 -36.58 -31.17
N GLU A 202 19.26 -37.26 -32.32
CA GLU A 202 20.47 -37.59 -33.09
C GLU A 202 21.22 -36.33 -33.54
N LEU A 203 20.50 -35.35 -34.10
CA LEU A 203 21.13 -34.09 -34.53
C LEU A 203 21.59 -33.24 -33.34
N LEU A 204 20.85 -33.24 -32.23
CA LEU A 204 21.25 -32.55 -31.01
C LEU A 204 22.55 -33.14 -30.44
N GLU A 205 22.68 -34.47 -30.40
CA GLU A 205 23.91 -35.16 -29.98
C GLU A 205 25.09 -34.81 -30.88
N MET A 206 24.91 -34.81 -32.20
CA MET A 206 25.94 -34.42 -33.17
C MET A 206 26.45 -33.00 -32.91
N VAL A 207 25.56 -32.03 -32.73
CA VAL A 207 25.95 -30.63 -32.50
C VAL A 207 26.62 -30.44 -31.13
N ASN A 208 26.18 -31.19 -30.11
CA ASN A 208 26.71 -31.08 -28.75
C ASN A 208 28.16 -31.57 -28.61
N VAL A 209 28.68 -32.35 -29.56
CA VAL A 209 30.10 -32.79 -29.56
C VAL A 209 31.07 -31.59 -29.58
N PHE A 210 30.68 -30.46 -30.17
CA PHE A 210 31.51 -29.26 -30.30
C PHE A 210 31.33 -28.26 -29.15
N CYS A 211 30.66 -28.66 -28.07
CA CYS A 211 30.45 -27.77 -26.93
C CYS A 211 31.76 -27.40 -26.22
N ASP A 212 31.81 -26.17 -25.69
CA ASP A 212 32.86 -25.72 -24.77
C ASP A 212 32.22 -25.62 -23.39
N GLU A 213 32.54 -26.56 -22.49
CA GLU A 213 31.90 -26.67 -21.17
C GLU A 213 31.98 -25.37 -20.36
N THR A 214 33.08 -24.63 -20.49
CA THR A 214 33.29 -23.34 -19.83
C THR A 214 32.28 -22.30 -20.35
N SER A 215 32.20 -22.11 -21.67
CA SER A 215 31.23 -21.21 -22.30
C SER A 215 29.79 -21.62 -22.00
N ASP A 216 29.51 -22.92 -21.97
CA ASP A 216 28.17 -23.42 -21.67
C ASP A 216 27.72 -23.05 -20.26
N LEU A 217 28.57 -23.26 -19.24
CA LEU A 217 28.28 -22.85 -17.86
C LEU A 217 28.10 -21.32 -17.72
N GLU A 218 28.91 -20.52 -18.42
CA GLU A 218 28.78 -19.06 -18.44
C GLU A 218 27.42 -18.63 -19.01
N ILE A 219 27.03 -19.20 -20.16
CA ILE A 219 25.77 -18.88 -20.82
C ILE A 219 24.57 -19.40 -20.02
N GLN A 220 24.64 -20.58 -19.41
CA GLN A 220 23.60 -21.08 -18.51
C GLN A 220 23.36 -20.10 -17.35
N THR A 221 24.43 -19.57 -16.75
CA THR A 221 24.34 -18.58 -15.66
C THR A 221 23.67 -17.30 -16.13
N GLU A 222 24.09 -16.75 -17.27
CA GLU A 222 23.54 -15.52 -17.85
C GLU A 222 22.06 -15.68 -18.22
N ARG A 223 21.66 -16.82 -18.79
CA ARG A 223 20.26 -17.13 -19.12
C ARG A 223 19.42 -17.34 -17.87
N ALA A 224 19.94 -18.01 -16.85
CA ALA A 224 19.26 -18.17 -15.56
C ALA A 224 18.99 -16.81 -14.91
N PHE A 225 19.90 -15.85 -15.04
CA PHE A 225 19.69 -14.48 -14.55
C PHE A 225 18.58 -13.74 -15.31
N LEU A 226 18.56 -13.85 -16.64
CA LEU A 226 17.45 -13.31 -17.46
C LEU A 226 16.09 -13.87 -17.01
N LYS A 227 16.04 -15.18 -16.72
CA LYS A 227 14.83 -15.86 -16.23
C LYS A 227 14.38 -15.31 -14.88
N GLU A 228 15.31 -15.19 -13.93
CA GLU A 228 15.02 -14.67 -12.60
C GLU A 228 14.52 -13.22 -12.66
N MET A 229 15.11 -12.37 -13.48
CA MET A 229 14.71 -10.96 -13.55
C MET A 229 13.38 -10.71 -14.27
N ASN A 230 12.77 -11.75 -14.90
CA ASN A 230 11.48 -11.66 -15.61
C ASN A 230 11.41 -10.44 -16.57
N SER A 231 12.55 -10.04 -17.14
CA SER A 231 12.63 -8.79 -17.90
C SER A 231 12.11 -8.98 -19.32
N SER A 232 11.17 -8.16 -19.75
CA SER A 232 10.94 -7.90 -21.17
C SER A 232 12.15 -7.18 -21.76
N CYS A 233 12.41 -7.33 -23.07
CA CYS A 233 13.56 -6.74 -23.78
C CYS A 233 13.69 -5.19 -23.69
N GLN A 234 12.80 -4.51 -22.98
CA GLN A 234 12.75 -3.05 -22.86
C GLN A 234 13.57 -2.52 -21.67
N ASN A 235 13.79 -3.31 -20.62
CA ASN A 235 14.60 -2.88 -19.48
C ASN A 235 16.10 -3.10 -19.78
N PRO A 236 16.99 -2.15 -19.43
CA PRO A 236 18.42 -2.34 -19.58
C PRO A 236 18.91 -3.47 -18.65
N ILE A 237 19.17 -4.63 -19.24
CA ILE A 237 19.68 -5.82 -18.55
C ILE A 237 20.99 -6.26 -19.18
N GLY A 238 21.97 -6.58 -18.33
CA GLY A 238 23.28 -7.05 -18.74
C GLY A 238 23.82 -8.09 -17.77
N GLY A 239 24.77 -8.88 -18.24
CA GLY A 239 25.41 -9.88 -17.41
C GLY A 239 26.58 -10.52 -18.11
N TYR A 240 27.63 -10.81 -17.34
CA TYR A 240 28.70 -11.69 -17.78
C TYR A 240 29.07 -12.66 -16.67
N ALA A 241 29.19 -13.93 -17.03
CA ALA A 241 29.75 -14.96 -16.18
C ALA A 241 31.20 -15.26 -16.62
N LYS A 242 32.04 -15.60 -15.66
CA LYS A 242 33.40 -16.08 -15.89
C LYS A 242 33.64 -17.35 -15.10
N VAL A 243 34.04 -18.41 -15.77
CA VAL A 243 34.37 -19.69 -15.13
C VAL A 243 35.89 -19.82 -14.98
N GLU A 244 36.36 -19.90 -13.74
CA GLU A 244 37.78 -20.14 -13.41
C GLU A 244 37.91 -21.19 -12.31
N LYS A 245 38.74 -22.21 -12.53
CA LYS A 245 39.05 -23.27 -11.53
C LYS A 245 37.78 -23.91 -10.92
N GLY A 246 36.75 -24.11 -11.74
CA GLY A 246 35.48 -24.70 -11.31
C GLY A 246 34.58 -23.77 -10.47
N GLN A 247 34.85 -22.47 -10.45
CA GLN A 247 34.02 -21.44 -9.84
C GLN A 247 33.48 -20.51 -10.92
N ILE A 248 32.19 -20.19 -10.83
CA ILE A 248 31.48 -19.22 -11.67
C ILE A 248 31.43 -17.92 -10.90
N THR A 249 32.03 -16.86 -11.43
CA THR A 249 31.81 -15.49 -10.96
C THR A 249 30.88 -14.78 -11.93
N PHE A 250 29.75 -14.29 -11.45
CA PHE A 250 28.74 -13.65 -12.26
C PHE A 250 28.51 -12.21 -11.82
N HIS A 251 28.56 -11.29 -12.77
CA HIS A 251 28.23 -9.88 -12.58
C HIS A 251 26.96 -9.59 -13.35
N GLY A 252 25.90 -9.20 -12.64
CA GLY A 252 24.61 -8.83 -13.22
C GLY A 252 24.37 -7.33 -13.16
N LEU A 253 23.64 -6.82 -14.15
CA LEU A 253 23.17 -5.44 -14.23
C LEU A 253 21.70 -5.41 -14.61
N PHE A 254 20.94 -4.56 -13.93
CA PHE A 254 19.55 -4.27 -14.26
C PHE A 254 19.26 -2.79 -14.03
N GLY A 255 18.47 -2.16 -14.90
CA GLY A 255 18.09 -0.77 -14.70
C GLY A 255 16.61 -0.49 -14.83
N LEU A 256 16.20 0.50 -14.05
CA LEU A 256 14.91 1.19 -14.10
C LEU A 256 15.20 2.68 -14.19
N ASP A 257 15.05 3.43 -13.09
CA ASP A 257 15.47 4.83 -12.96
C ASP A 257 17.00 4.94 -12.89
N HIS A 258 17.62 4.03 -12.13
CA HIS A 258 19.05 3.89 -11.94
C HIS A 258 19.54 2.51 -12.40
N LEU A 259 20.84 2.37 -12.58
CA LEU A 259 21.49 1.08 -12.84
C LEU A 259 21.88 0.44 -11.51
N TYR A 260 21.47 -0.81 -11.32
CA TYR A 260 21.78 -1.64 -10.17
C TYR A 260 22.69 -2.78 -10.62
N THR A 261 23.73 -3.05 -9.83
CA THR A 261 24.71 -4.10 -10.10
C THR A 261 24.89 -4.98 -8.88
N ALA A 262 25.13 -6.28 -9.11
CA ALA A 262 25.57 -7.19 -8.06
C ALA A 262 26.53 -8.24 -8.64
N CYS A 263 27.32 -8.85 -7.76
CA CYS A 263 28.29 -9.88 -8.11
C CYS A 263 28.22 -11.02 -7.10
N CYS A 264 28.30 -12.25 -7.59
CA CYS A 264 28.35 -13.45 -6.74
C CYS A 264 29.29 -14.49 -7.37
N THR A 265 29.94 -15.28 -6.53
CA THR A 265 30.77 -16.42 -6.93
C THR A 265 30.23 -17.71 -6.33
N GLY A 266 30.15 -18.78 -7.13
CA GLY A 266 29.69 -20.09 -6.68
C GLY A 266 29.94 -21.16 -7.73
N LYS A 267 29.43 -22.38 -7.50
CA LYS A 267 29.64 -23.53 -8.41
C LYS A 267 28.46 -23.83 -9.32
N ASP A 268 27.26 -23.45 -8.89
CA ASP A 268 26.01 -23.77 -9.57
C ASP A 268 25.48 -22.54 -10.33
N PRO A 269 25.30 -22.61 -11.67
CA PRO A 269 24.83 -21.50 -12.48
C PRO A 269 23.53 -20.86 -11.98
N GLU A 270 22.54 -21.68 -11.63
CA GLU A 270 21.22 -21.18 -11.22
C GLU A 270 21.26 -20.50 -9.87
N GLN A 271 21.98 -21.06 -8.90
CA GLN A 271 22.13 -20.47 -7.57
C GLN A 271 22.86 -19.12 -7.63
N VAL A 272 23.95 -19.04 -8.40
CA VAL A 272 24.71 -17.80 -8.58
C VAL A 272 23.82 -16.72 -9.23
N ALA A 273 23.12 -17.07 -10.31
CA ALA A 273 22.20 -16.16 -10.98
C ALA A 273 21.05 -15.69 -10.07
N ARG A 274 20.44 -16.60 -9.32
CA ARG A 274 19.38 -16.30 -8.36
C ARG A 274 19.86 -15.38 -7.23
N GLN A 275 21.09 -15.58 -6.76
CA GLN A 275 21.66 -14.73 -5.71
C GLN A 275 21.90 -13.30 -6.22
N VAL A 276 22.51 -13.14 -7.39
CA VAL A 276 22.69 -11.82 -8.01
C VAL A 276 21.36 -11.12 -8.26
N ALA A 277 20.34 -11.84 -8.76
CA ALA A 277 19.00 -11.29 -8.94
C ALA A 277 18.37 -10.82 -7.61
N LYS A 278 18.53 -11.60 -6.53
CA LYS A 278 18.07 -11.20 -5.18
C LYS A 278 18.77 -9.94 -4.68
N ASP A 279 20.09 -9.85 -4.86
CA ASP A 279 20.87 -8.71 -4.38
C ASP A 279 20.54 -7.43 -5.15
N ILE A 280 20.24 -7.54 -6.45
CA ILE A 280 19.72 -6.43 -7.26
C ILE A 280 18.31 -6.03 -6.81
N ARG A 281 17.40 -6.99 -6.59
CA ARG A 281 16.04 -6.69 -6.09
C ARG A 281 16.06 -6.03 -4.72
N LYS A 282 16.98 -6.43 -3.84
CA LYS A 282 17.17 -5.81 -2.53
C LYS A 282 17.56 -4.33 -2.62
N GLN A 283 18.32 -3.95 -3.65
CA GLN A 283 18.69 -2.54 -3.89
C GLN A 283 17.54 -1.72 -4.46
N MET A 284 16.67 -2.32 -5.28
CA MET A 284 15.58 -1.60 -5.94
C MET A 284 14.29 -1.50 -5.12
N SER A 285 14.08 -2.40 -4.16
CA SER A 285 12.81 -2.51 -3.43
C SER A 285 12.76 -1.63 -2.19
N GLY A 286 11.56 -1.14 -1.90
CA GLY A 286 11.22 -0.56 -0.61
C GLY A 286 11.10 -1.59 0.51
N MET A 287 10.98 -1.07 1.72
CA MET A 287 10.80 -1.86 2.94
C MET A 287 9.35 -2.31 3.09
N VAL A 288 9.14 -3.61 3.33
CA VAL A 288 7.83 -4.17 3.66
C VAL A 288 7.69 -4.36 5.18
N TYR A 289 6.73 -3.68 5.79
CA TYR A 289 6.40 -3.85 7.20
C TYR A 289 5.22 -4.83 7.34
N ILE A 290 5.43 -5.97 7.99
CA ILE A 290 4.35 -6.89 8.35
C ILE A 290 3.96 -6.60 9.80
N THR A 291 2.76 -6.06 10.00
CA THR A 291 2.35 -5.53 11.31
C THR A 291 0.93 -5.92 11.69
N GLY A 292 0.74 -6.13 12.99
CA GLY A 292 -0.57 -6.39 13.59
C GLY A 292 -1.24 -5.12 14.10
N ALA A 293 -2.50 -4.92 13.72
CA ALA A 293 -3.32 -3.80 14.13
C ALA A 293 -4.02 -4.02 15.48
N GLY A 294 -3.81 -5.16 16.14
CA GLY A 294 -4.60 -5.55 17.31
C GLY A 294 -6.06 -5.86 16.96
N PRO A 295 -6.88 -6.32 17.92
CA PRO A 295 -8.29 -6.57 17.71
C PRO A 295 -9.16 -5.32 17.95
N GLY A 296 -10.11 -5.06 17.06
CA GLY A 296 -11.24 -4.17 17.31
C GLY A 296 -10.88 -2.69 17.43
N ASN A 297 -10.61 -2.23 18.64
CA ASN A 297 -10.36 -0.83 18.96
C ASN A 297 -8.96 -0.36 18.52
N ILE A 298 -8.85 0.88 18.03
CA ILE A 298 -7.57 1.50 17.67
C ILE A 298 -6.60 1.60 18.85
N GLY A 299 -7.10 1.66 20.09
CA GLY A 299 -6.26 1.64 21.30
C GLY A 299 -5.46 0.35 21.47
N ASN A 300 -5.81 -0.72 20.76
CA ASN A 300 -5.04 -1.98 20.74
C ASN A 300 -3.93 -2.00 19.69
N VAL A 301 -3.76 -0.93 18.91
CA VAL A 301 -2.66 -0.78 17.95
C VAL A 301 -1.40 -0.39 18.73
N THR A 302 -0.28 -1.07 18.47
CA THR A 302 1.00 -0.68 19.08
C THR A 302 1.49 0.65 18.51
N LEU A 303 2.21 1.44 19.29
CA LEU A 303 2.74 2.74 18.83
C LEU A 303 3.59 2.59 17.56
N LYS A 304 4.42 1.54 17.50
CA LYS A 304 5.26 1.23 16.34
C LYS A 304 4.44 0.91 15.09
N ALA A 305 3.34 0.17 15.22
CA ALA A 305 2.43 -0.09 14.09
C ALA A 305 1.79 1.21 13.57
N LEU A 306 1.32 2.08 14.48
CA LEU A 306 0.76 3.38 14.12
C LEU A 306 1.76 4.30 13.41
N GLU A 307 3.01 4.34 13.89
CA GLU A 307 4.08 5.14 13.27
C GLU A 307 4.36 4.72 11.82
N VAL A 308 4.36 3.41 11.56
CA VAL A 308 4.59 2.87 10.22
C VAL A 308 3.39 3.11 9.31
N VAL A 309 2.17 2.96 9.81
CA VAL A 309 0.94 3.31 9.06
C VAL A 309 0.96 4.77 8.62
N LYS A 310 1.39 5.70 9.48
CA LYS A 310 1.50 7.13 9.14
C LYS A 310 2.51 7.43 8.02
N LYS A 311 3.54 6.60 7.87
CA LYS A 311 4.63 6.77 6.89
C LYS A 311 4.41 5.95 5.61
N ALA A 312 3.38 5.11 5.56
CA ALA A 312 3.18 4.15 4.48
C ALA A 312 2.90 4.85 3.14
N ASP A 313 3.58 4.39 2.09
CA ASP A 313 3.25 4.73 0.70
C ASP A 313 2.14 3.84 0.15
N CYS A 314 2.09 2.58 0.61
CA CYS A 314 1.05 1.62 0.26
C CYS A 314 0.70 0.74 1.47
N ILE A 315 -0.57 0.46 1.68
CA ILE A 315 -1.07 -0.45 2.73
C ILE A 315 -1.90 -1.57 2.13
N LEU A 316 -1.52 -2.81 2.41
CA LEU A 316 -2.26 -4.04 2.10
C LEU A 316 -2.96 -4.52 3.38
N TYR A 317 -4.27 -4.31 3.52
CA TYR A 317 -4.97 -4.53 4.78
C TYR A 317 -6.02 -5.64 4.76
N ASP A 318 -6.14 -6.33 5.91
CA ASP A 318 -7.11 -7.41 6.13
C ASP A 318 -8.50 -6.92 6.58
N ARG A 319 -9.45 -7.86 6.61
CA ARG A 319 -10.82 -7.63 7.06
C ARG A 319 -10.94 -7.15 8.52
N LEU A 320 -10.11 -7.70 9.40
CA LEU A 320 -10.28 -7.55 10.86
C LEU A 320 -9.49 -6.39 11.47
N ILE A 321 -8.94 -5.50 10.65
CA ILE A 321 -8.25 -4.32 11.16
C ILE A 321 -9.26 -3.27 11.68
N PRO A 322 -8.89 -2.42 12.64
CA PRO A 322 -9.64 -1.22 12.97
C PRO A 322 -9.65 -0.27 11.75
N GLN A 323 -10.78 -0.13 11.04
CA GLN A 323 -10.84 0.69 9.81
C GLN A 323 -10.44 2.16 10.03
N LYS A 324 -10.70 2.71 11.22
CA LYS A 324 -10.26 4.06 11.62
C LYS A 324 -8.74 4.25 11.57
N LEU A 325 -7.96 3.17 11.62
CA LEU A 325 -6.50 3.24 11.50
C LEU A 325 -6.06 3.76 10.12
N LEU A 326 -6.85 3.52 9.07
CA LEU A 326 -6.57 4.02 7.72
C LEU A 326 -6.72 5.55 7.61
N GLN A 327 -7.36 6.22 8.57
CA GLN A 327 -7.46 7.69 8.59
C GLN A 327 -6.14 8.37 8.99
N TYR A 328 -5.17 7.60 9.48
CA TYR A 328 -3.86 8.10 9.89
C TYR A 328 -2.81 8.00 8.78
N THR A 329 -3.17 7.47 7.61
CA THR A 329 -2.27 7.44 6.46
C THR A 329 -2.07 8.83 5.90
N LYS A 330 -0.96 9.04 5.19
CA LYS A 330 -0.79 10.22 4.32
C LYS A 330 -1.82 10.22 3.19
N GLU A 331 -2.09 11.39 2.60
CA GLU A 331 -3.14 11.58 1.58
C GLU A 331 -2.88 10.79 0.29
N ASP A 332 -1.62 10.60 -0.08
CA ASP A 332 -1.16 9.88 -1.27
C ASP A 332 -0.90 8.38 -1.03
N CYS A 333 -1.26 7.86 0.15
CA CYS A 333 -1.08 6.44 0.46
C CYS A 333 -2.09 5.57 -0.30
N GLU A 334 -1.60 4.59 -1.07
CA GLU A 334 -2.47 3.61 -1.73
C GLU A 334 -2.96 2.56 -0.71
N CYS A 335 -4.26 2.47 -0.44
CA CYS A 335 -4.83 1.45 0.46
C CYS A 335 -5.54 0.35 -0.34
N ILE A 336 -5.04 -0.88 -0.22
CA ILE A 336 -5.51 -2.05 -0.96
C ILE A 336 -6.08 -3.09 0.01
N TYR A 337 -7.37 -3.36 -0.13
CA TYR A 337 -8.04 -4.40 0.64
C TYR A 337 -7.68 -5.80 0.11
N VAL A 338 -7.13 -6.66 0.98
CA VAL A 338 -6.74 -8.04 0.63
C VAL A 338 -7.46 -9.09 1.50
N GLY A 339 -8.41 -8.66 2.33
CA GLY A 339 -9.16 -9.55 3.22
C GLY A 339 -10.12 -10.48 2.47
N LYS A 340 -10.29 -11.71 2.97
CA LYS A 340 -11.26 -12.67 2.47
C LYS A 340 -12.67 -12.28 2.92
N ALA A 341 -13.45 -11.66 2.03
CA ALA A 341 -14.90 -11.49 2.21
C ALA A 341 -15.62 -12.60 1.44
N SER A 342 -16.67 -13.18 2.00
CA SER A 342 -17.35 -14.36 1.44
C SER A 342 -17.90 -14.16 0.02
N HIS A 343 -18.06 -12.92 -0.48
CA HIS A 343 -18.81 -12.63 -1.72
C HIS A 343 -18.15 -11.67 -2.73
N ASN A 344 -16.88 -11.27 -2.55
CA ASN A 344 -16.16 -10.45 -3.55
C ASN A 344 -14.73 -10.97 -3.78
N HIS A 345 -14.27 -10.92 -5.04
CA HIS A 345 -12.96 -11.34 -5.57
C HIS A 345 -11.86 -11.46 -4.49
N THR A 346 -11.78 -12.63 -3.86
CA THR A 346 -10.85 -12.87 -2.76
C THR A 346 -9.52 -13.32 -3.34
N LEU A 347 -8.45 -12.54 -3.13
CA LEU A 347 -7.10 -12.96 -3.49
C LEU A 347 -6.69 -14.19 -2.67
N LYS A 348 -6.15 -15.20 -3.36
CA LYS A 348 -5.47 -16.34 -2.72
C LYS A 348 -4.20 -15.85 -2.02
N GLN A 349 -3.70 -16.63 -1.05
CA GLN A 349 -2.50 -16.24 -0.30
C GLN A 349 -1.30 -15.97 -1.21
N ASP A 350 -1.11 -16.80 -2.23
CA ASP A 350 0.00 -16.63 -3.18
C ASP A 350 -0.11 -15.33 -3.99
N GLN A 351 -1.34 -14.89 -4.28
CA GLN A 351 -1.59 -13.62 -4.96
C GLN A 351 -1.30 -12.42 -4.05
N ILE A 352 -1.60 -12.52 -2.74
CA ILE A 352 -1.25 -11.49 -1.76
C ILE A 352 0.29 -11.38 -1.66
N ASN A 353 0.97 -12.53 -1.64
CA ASN A 353 2.42 -12.62 -1.61
C ASN A 353 3.07 -11.96 -2.84
N GLU A 354 2.56 -12.26 -4.04
CA GLU A 354 3.00 -11.62 -5.29
C GLU A 354 2.73 -10.12 -5.28
N LEU A 355 1.55 -9.70 -4.84
CA LEU A 355 1.18 -8.30 -4.76
C LEU A 355 2.08 -7.51 -3.80
N MET A 356 2.46 -8.08 -2.65
CA MET A 356 3.42 -7.45 -1.73
C MET A 356 4.76 -7.19 -2.43
N VAL A 357 5.26 -8.16 -3.20
CA VAL A 357 6.51 -8.01 -3.94
C VAL A 357 6.38 -6.94 -5.02
N GLN A 358 5.29 -6.95 -5.79
CA GLN A 358 5.02 -5.93 -6.81
C GLN A 358 5.00 -4.52 -6.20
N LYS A 359 4.30 -4.35 -5.08
CA LYS A 359 4.20 -3.05 -4.40
C LYS A 359 5.52 -2.63 -3.78
N ALA A 360 6.32 -3.56 -3.27
CA ALA A 360 7.66 -3.25 -2.76
C ALA A 360 8.62 -2.79 -3.86
N LEU A 361 8.42 -3.20 -5.11
CA LEU A 361 9.19 -2.72 -6.26
C LEU A 361 8.71 -1.34 -6.76
N GLN A 362 7.51 -0.90 -6.35
CA GLN A 362 6.91 0.36 -6.75
C GLN A 362 7.09 1.47 -5.69
N TYR A 363 7.03 1.11 -4.42
CA TYR A 363 6.96 2.05 -3.29
C TYR A 363 8.09 1.83 -2.29
N LYS A 364 8.47 2.89 -1.55
CA LYS A 364 9.56 2.82 -0.57
C LYS A 364 9.13 2.19 0.75
N ILE A 365 7.88 2.43 1.19
CA ILE A 365 7.32 1.88 2.42
C ILE A 365 5.99 1.21 2.11
N VAL A 366 5.98 -0.12 2.20
CA VAL A 366 4.76 -0.93 2.03
C VAL A 366 4.39 -1.56 3.37
N VAL A 367 3.12 -1.47 3.76
CA VAL A 367 2.65 -2.05 5.03
C VAL A 367 1.64 -3.14 4.76
N ARG A 368 1.96 -4.36 5.21
CA ARG A 368 1.02 -5.47 5.31
C ARG A 368 0.36 -5.43 6.68
N LEU A 369 -0.85 -4.88 6.73
CA LEU A 369 -1.59 -4.61 7.96
C LEU A 369 -2.60 -5.72 8.25
N LYS A 370 -2.36 -6.47 9.32
CA LYS A 370 -3.11 -7.68 9.69
C LYS A 370 -3.93 -7.41 10.95
N GLY A 371 -5.06 -8.09 11.11
CA GLY A 371 -5.82 -8.03 12.38
C GLY A 371 -5.13 -8.84 13.48
N GLY A 372 -5.15 -8.36 14.72
CA GLY A 372 -4.49 -9.05 15.83
C GLY A 372 -2.96 -8.98 15.75
N ASP A 373 -2.28 -10.11 16.03
CA ASP A 373 -0.83 -10.28 15.87
C ASP A 373 -0.50 -11.04 14.55
N PRO A 374 0.57 -10.66 13.81
CA PRO A 374 0.91 -11.34 12.56
C PRO A 374 1.28 -12.83 12.70
N PHE A 375 1.86 -13.23 13.83
CA PHE A 375 2.46 -14.55 14.03
C PHE A 375 1.55 -15.49 14.81
N VAL A 376 0.64 -14.98 15.65
CA VAL A 376 -0.39 -15.80 16.30
C VAL A 376 -1.50 -16.16 15.31
N PHE A 377 -1.30 -17.26 14.57
CA PHE A 377 -2.21 -17.78 13.53
C PHE A 377 -2.55 -16.79 12.40
N GLY A 378 -1.73 -15.74 12.23
CA GLY A 378 -1.94 -14.69 11.24
C GLY A 378 -1.33 -14.97 9.86
N ARG A 379 -0.56 -16.06 9.68
CA ARG A 379 0.23 -16.36 8.47
C ARG A 379 1.38 -15.38 8.18
N GLY A 380 1.80 -14.59 9.16
CA GLY A 380 2.84 -13.59 8.96
C GLY A 380 4.21 -14.20 8.62
N TYR A 381 4.50 -15.41 9.10
CA TYR A 381 5.81 -16.04 8.82
C TYR A 381 5.90 -16.59 7.40
N GLU A 382 4.82 -17.13 6.86
CA GLU A 382 4.73 -17.59 5.46
C GLU A 382 4.90 -16.41 4.49
N GLU A 383 4.30 -15.27 4.81
CA GLU A 383 4.48 -14.00 4.08
C GLU A 383 5.96 -13.55 4.12
N VAL A 384 6.61 -13.62 5.30
CA VAL A 384 8.04 -13.35 5.47
C VAL A 384 8.93 -14.28 4.64
N GLN A 385 8.64 -15.58 4.65
CA GLN A 385 9.40 -16.56 3.87
C GLN A 385 9.35 -16.25 2.38
N TYR A 386 8.18 -15.84 1.88
CA TYR A 386 8.02 -15.46 0.49
C TYR A 386 8.84 -14.21 0.16
N LEU A 387 8.75 -13.13 0.95
CA LEU A 387 9.55 -11.91 0.75
C LEU A 387 11.05 -12.20 0.76
N ARG A 388 11.52 -13.01 1.72
CA ARG A 388 12.92 -13.46 1.80
C ARG A 388 13.34 -14.24 0.56
N SER A 389 12.48 -15.13 0.05
CA SER A 389 12.76 -15.91 -1.16
C SER A 389 12.92 -15.03 -2.40
N LYS A 390 12.29 -13.85 -2.40
CA LYS A 390 12.34 -12.87 -3.50
C LYS A 390 13.40 -11.79 -3.32
N GLY A 391 14.05 -11.71 -2.15
CA GLY A 391 15.07 -10.69 -1.85
C GLY A 391 14.50 -9.32 -1.45
N ILE A 392 13.25 -9.27 -1.00
CA ILE A 392 12.61 -8.02 -0.58
C ILE A 392 12.92 -7.75 0.91
N PRO A 393 13.42 -6.54 1.27
CA PRO A 393 13.59 -6.13 2.66
C PRO A 393 12.27 -6.10 3.41
N TYR A 394 12.28 -6.56 4.67
CA TYR A 394 11.09 -6.51 5.51
C TYR A 394 11.42 -6.29 6.99
N GLU A 395 10.42 -5.82 7.73
CA GLU A 395 10.43 -5.71 9.18
C GLU A 395 9.10 -6.23 9.75
N ILE A 396 9.18 -6.93 10.89
CA ILE A 396 8.00 -7.46 11.58
C ILE A 396 7.72 -6.59 12.80
N ILE A 397 6.45 -6.23 12.98
CA ILE A 397 5.97 -5.49 14.15
C ILE A 397 4.86 -6.30 14.81
N SER A 398 5.11 -6.75 16.04
CA SER A 398 4.14 -7.47 16.84
C SER A 398 2.87 -6.65 17.08
N GLY A 399 1.74 -7.35 17.07
CA GLY A 399 0.43 -6.79 17.42
C GLY A 399 -0.10 -7.39 18.72
N LEU A 400 -1.19 -6.83 19.25
CA LEU A 400 -1.92 -7.49 20.32
C LEU A 400 -2.76 -8.63 19.76
N SER A 401 -2.59 -9.85 20.25
CA SER A 401 -3.44 -10.97 19.85
C SER A 401 -4.80 -10.89 20.52
N SER A 402 -5.87 -11.29 19.79
CA SER A 402 -7.20 -11.46 20.37
C SER A 402 -7.24 -12.49 21.49
N SER A 403 -6.30 -13.44 21.52
CA SER A 403 -6.19 -14.42 22.60
C SER A 403 -5.90 -13.78 23.95
N ILE A 404 -5.26 -12.61 23.99
CA ILE A 404 -4.90 -11.89 25.22
C ILE A 404 -5.83 -10.69 25.42
N ALA A 405 -5.94 -9.83 24.39
CA ALA A 405 -6.73 -8.61 24.50
C ALA A 405 -8.23 -8.90 24.62
N GLY A 406 -8.71 -10.01 24.06
CA GLY A 406 -10.13 -10.37 24.15
C GLY A 406 -10.59 -10.65 25.58
N PRO A 407 -10.01 -11.65 26.28
CA PRO A 407 -10.32 -11.92 27.68
C PRO A 407 -10.04 -10.71 28.59
N GLY A 408 -8.92 -10.00 28.35
CA GLY A 408 -8.58 -8.79 29.10
C GLY A 408 -9.61 -7.68 28.99
N SER A 409 -10.24 -7.50 27.82
CA SER A 409 -11.31 -6.51 27.63
C SER A 409 -12.58 -6.81 28.43
N LEU A 410 -12.74 -8.05 28.90
CA LEU A 410 -13.83 -8.50 29.77
C LEU A 410 -13.35 -8.76 31.21
N GLN A 411 -12.14 -8.32 31.55
CA GLN A 411 -11.51 -8.53 32.86
C GLN A 411 -11.40 -10.01 33.24
N ILE A 412 -11.19 -10.88 32.26
CA ILE A 412 -10.95 -12.30 32.47
C ILE A 412 -9.44 -12.53 32.40
N PRO A 413 -8.76 -12.81 33.52
CA PRO A 413 -7.34 -13.11 33.49
C PRO A 413 -7.12 -14.48 32.83
N LEU A 414 -6.04 -14.62 32.05
CA LEU A 414 -5.65 -15.93 31.50
C LEU A 414 -4.87 -16.77 32.51
N THR A 415 -4.18 -16.09 33.42
CA THR A 415 -3.41 -16.68 34.52
C THR A 415 -3.82 -16.03 35.83
N HIS A 416 -3.88 -16.82 36.89
CA HIS A 416 -4.18 -16.33 38.22
C HIS A 416 -3.51 -17.26 39.23
N ARG A 417 -2.80 -16.68 40.21
CA ARG A 417 -2.03 -17.44 41.19
C ARG A 417 -2.94 -18.49 41.86
N ASN A 418 -2.45 -19.73 41.97
CA ASN A 418 -3.17 -20.89 42.53
C ASN A 418 -4.40 -21.36 41.74
N VAL A 419 -4.71 -20.75 40.60
CA VAL A 419 -5.85 -21.13 39.74
C VAL A 419 -5.36 -21.62 38.37
N SER A 420 -4.52 -20.83 37.71
CA SER A 420 -3.91 -21.14 36.42
C SER A 420 -2.53 -20.48 36.32
N ASN A 421 -1.48 -21.28 36.11
CA ASN A 421 -0.09 -20.80 36.02
C ASN A 421 0.37 -20.52 34.57
N GLY A 422 -0.47 -20.83 33.59
CA GLY A 422 -0.17 -20.71 32.17
C GLY A 422 -1.45 -20.68 31.34
N PHE A 423 -1.32 -20.63 30.02
CA PHE A 423 -2.45 -20.75 29.11
C PHE A 423 -1.99 -21.26 27.74
N HIS A 424 -2.89 -21.94 27.04
CA HIS A 424 -2.65 -22.46 25.70
C HIS A 424 -3.46 -21.66 24.67
N VAL A 425 -2.87 -21.34 23.52
CA VAL A 425 -3.60 -20.77 22.38
C VAL A 425 -3.62 -21.80 21.25
N ILE A 426 -4.82 -22.22 20.86
CA ILE A 426 -5.05 -23.30 19.90
C ILE A 426 -5.89 -22.76 18.74
N THR A 427 -5.63 -23.19 17.52
CA THR A 427 -6.54 -22.96 16.38
C THR A 427 -7.46 -24.16 16.18
N ALA A 428 -8.75 -23.91 16.01
CA ALA A 428 -9.74 -24.97 15.75
C ALA A 428 -9.82 -25.40 14.26
N HIS A 429 -9.03 -24.78 13.39
CA HIS A 429 -8.97 -25.05 11.94
C HIS A 429 -7.52 -25.16 11.44
N ASN A 430 -7.26 -26.11 10.53
CA ASN A 430 -6.01 -26.17 9.77
C ASN A 430 -6.07 -25.34 8.47
N SER A 431 -4.94 -25.26 7.74
CA SER A 431 -4.78 -24.48 6.51
C SER A 431 -5.69 -24.91 5.34
N LYS A 432 -6.33 -26.08 5.42
CA LYS A 432 -7.28 -26.64 4.44
C LYS A 432 -8.75 -26.63 4.91
N GLY A 433 -9.03 -26.12 6.12
CA GLY A 433 -10.39 -26.10 6.68
C GLY A 433 -10.84 -27.44 7.28
N GLU A 434 -9.94 -28.42 7.39
CA GLU A 434 -10.18 -29.71 8.02
C GLU A 434 -9.88 -29.68 9.53
N TYR A 435 -10.24 -30.75 10.23
CA TYR A 435 -9.85 -30.96 11.64
C TYR A 435 -8.34 -30.93 11.80
N MET A 436 -7.86 -30.16 12.78
CA MET A 436 -6.57 -30.49 13.38
C MET A 436 -6.75 -31.69 14.29
N ASP A 437 -5.69 -32.51 14.38
CA ASP A 437 -5.49 -33.48 15.44
C ASP A 437 -5.17 -32.70 16.73
N ILE A 438 -6.21 -32.11 17.33
CA ILE A 438 -6.09 -31.44 18.62
C ILE A 438 -5.92 -32.55 19.66
N ASP A 439 -4.81 -32.53 20.36
CA ASP A 439 -4.52 -33.45 21.47
C ASP A 439 -5.40 -33.10 22.69
N PHE A 440 -6.68 -33.46 22.60
CA PHE A 440 -7.66 -33.24 23.65
C PHE A 440 -7.31 -33.99 24.93
N GLU A 441 -6.56 -35.09 24.85
CA GLU A 441 -6.11 -35.86 26.02
C GLU A 441 -5.09 -35.08 26.86
N SER A 442 -4.13 -34.42 26.22
CA SER A 442 -3.17 -33.56 26.92
C SER A 442 -3.87 -32.30 27.46
N LEU A 443 -4.72 -31.67 26.66
CA LEU A 443 -5.43 -30.44 27.04
C LEU A 443 -6.41 -30.64 28.20
N SER A 444 -7.13 -31.77 28.26
CA SER A 444 -8.11 -32.06 29.32
C SER A 444 -7.46 -32.26 30.70
N LYS A 445 -6.22 -32.74 30.73
CA LYS A 445 -5.44 -32.96 31.95
C LYS A 445 -4.74 -31.68 32.46
N SER A 446 -4.67 -30.63 31.63
CA SER A 446 -4.07 -29.36 32.00
C SER A 446 -4.94 -28.58 33.00
N LYS A 447 -4.29 -27.88 33.94
CA LYS A 447 -4.95 -26.91 34.84
C LYS A 447 -4.92 -25.49 34.29
N GLU A 448 -4.35 -25.31 33.10
CA GLU A 448 -4.18 -24.01 32.47
C GLU A 448 -5.43 -23.56 31.70
N THR A 449 -5.53 -22.27 31.45
CA THR A 449 -6.63 -21.71 30.65
C THR A 449 -6.41 -22.05 29.17
N LEU A 450 -7.43 -22.55 28.49
CA LEU A 450 -7.39 -22.88 27.07
C LEU A 450 -8.07 -21.78 26.26
N VAL A 451 -7.41 -21.27 25.22
CA VAL A 451 -7.96 -20.26 24.30
C VAL A 451 -8.00 -20.83 22.89
N PHE A 452 -9.19 -21.13 22.38
CA PHE A 452 -9.38 -21.59 21.00
C PHE A 452 -9.76 -20.43 20.09
N LEU A 453 -8.94 -20.18 19.08
CA LEU A 453 -9.19 -19.22 18.01
C LEU A 453 -9.91 -19.91 16.85
N MET A 454 -10.74 -19.15 16.13
CA MET A 454 -11.44 -19.60 14.92
C MET A 454 -12.34 -20.82 15.17
N GLY A 455 -12.89 -21.00 16.37
CA GLY A 455 -13.57 -22.24 16.79
C GLY A 455 -15.09 -22.20 16.83
N LEU A 456 -15.75 -21.08 16.50
CA LEU A 456 -17.19 -20.88 16.78
C LEU A 456 -18.10 -22.02 16.30
N LYS A 457 -17.87 -22.55 15.10
CA LYS A 457 -18.67 -23.67 14.54
C LYS A 457 -18.43 -25.01 15.25
N LYS A 458 -17.36 -25.13 16.04
CA LYS A 458 -16.89 -26.35 16.69
C LYS A 458 -16.99 -26.30 18.22
N VAL A 459 -17.62 -25.28 18.80
CA VAL A 459 -17.74 -25.11 20.27
C VAL A 459 -18.23 -26.39 20.95
N LYS A 460 -19.35 -26.96 20.46
CA LYS A 460 -20.00 -28.13 21.07
C LYS A 460 -19.10 -29.36 21.07
N GLU A 461 -18.35 -29.53 19.98
CA GLU A 461 -17.43 -30.64 19.83
C GLU A 461 -16.18 -30.48 20.69
N ILE A 462 -15.62 -29.26 20.78
CA ILE A 462 -14.52 -28.95 21.68
C ILE A 462 -14.93 -29.31 23.11
N ALA A 463 -16.13 -28.90 23.54
CA ALA A 463 -16.64 -29.22 24.87
C ALA A 463 -16.80 -30.73 25.09
N LYS A 464 -17.42 -31.44 24.14
CA LYS A 464 -17.60 -32.90 24.20
C LYS A 464 -16.27 -33.64 24.32
N ASN A 465 -15.28 -33.30 23.49
CA ASN A 465 -13.98 -33.97 23.49
C ASN A 465 -13.19 -33.70 24.76
N LEU A 466 -13.23 -32.47 25.31
CA LEU A 466 -12.57 -32.16 26.58
C LEU A 466 -13.14 -32.98 27.74
N ILE A 467 -14.47 -33.13 27.83
CA ILE A 467 -15.12 -33.96 28.86
C ILE A 467 -14.76 -35.44 28.67
N GLN A 468 -14.84 -35.96 27.44
CA GLN A 468 -14.55 -37.36 27.15
C GLN A 468 -13.13 -37.77 27.59
N HIS A 469 -12.18 -36.84 27.54
CA HIS A 469 -10.80 -37.08 27.96
C HIS A 469 -10.50 -36.65 29.41
N GLY A 470 -11.51 -36.40 30.22
CA GLY A 470 -11.38 -36.25 31.68
C GLY A 470 -11.36 -34.81 32.21
N MET A 471 -11.72 -33.80 31.42
CA MET A 471 -11.96 -32.45 31.95
C MET A 471 -13.31 -32.41 32.68
N ASP A 472 -13.38 -31.69 33.80
CA ASP A 472 -14.60 -31.55 34.60
C ASP A 472 -15.76 -31.00 33.73
N GLU A 473 -16.93 -31.66 33.79
CA GLU A 473 -18.12 -31.26 33.05
C GLU A 473 -18.63 -29.86 33.44
N ASN A 474 -18.34 -29.43 34.68
CA ASN A 474 -18.72 -28.11 35.18
C ASN A 474 -17.64 -27.04 34.91
N MET A 475 -16.57 -27.38 34.17
CA MET A 475 -15.52 -26.43 33.84
C MET A 475 -16.12 -25.22 33.09
N PRO A 476 -15.85 -23.98 33.53
CA PRO A 476 -16.37 -22.79 32.87
C PRO A 476 -15.85 -22.63 31.43
N ILE A 477 -16.74 -22.23 30.54
CA ILE A 477 -16.47 -21.89 29.14
C ILE A 477 -17.08 -20.53 28.79
N GLY A 478 -16.33 -19.72 28.03
CA GLY A 478 -16.79 -18.44 27.48
C GLY A 478 -16.58 -18.39 25.97
N ILE A 479 -17.55 -17.88 25.24
CA ILE A 479 -17.48 -17.62 23.80
C ILE A 479 -17.55 -16.11 23.62
N LEU A 480 -16.44 -15.51 23.19
CA LEU A 480 -16.30 -14.07 23.11
C LEU A 480 -16.24 -13.66 21.64
N SER A 481 -17.26 -12.95 21.17
CA SER A 481 -17.39 -12.50 19.78
C SER A 481 -17.12 -11.01 19.64
N ASN A 482 -16.51 -10.62 18.50
CA ASN A 482 -16.15 -9.24 18.19
C ASN A 482 -15.43 -8.55 19.36
N VAL A 483 -14.51 -9.29 20.00
CA VAL A 483 -13.80 -8.82 21.18
C VAL A 483 -13.09 -7.50 20.91
N CYS A 484 -13.06 -6.63 21.92
CA CYS A 484 -12.55 -5.26 21.81
C CYS A 484 -13.31 -4.34 20.83
N MET A 485 -14.50 -4.73 20.34
CA MET A 485 -15.41 -3.86 19.58
C MET A 485 -16.62 -3.46 20.43
N GLU A 486 -17.27 -2.35 20.07
CA GLU A 486 -18.55 -1.92 20.68
C GLU A 486 -19.65 -2.97 20.46
N SER A 487 -19.61 -3.69 19.34
CA SER A 487 -20.55 -4.75 18.97
C SER A 487 -20.21 -6.13 19.55
N ASN A 488 -19.49 -6.19 20.67
CA ASN A 488 -19.11 -7.47 21.27
C ASN A 488 -20.35 -8.26 21.74
N GLN A 489 -20.28 -9.59 21.64
CA GLN A 489 -21.32 -10.50 22.09
C GLN A 489 -20.66 -11.66 22.82
N ASN A 490 -21.03 -11.91 24.07
CA ASN A 490 -20.36 -12.92 24.89
C ASN A 490 -21.39 -13.88 25.49
N GLN A 491 -21.06 -15.17 25.48
CA GLN A 491 -21.86 -16.24 26.07
C GLN A 491 -20.98 -17.03 27.04
N PHE A 492 -21.43 -17.19 28.29
CA PHE A 492 -20.72 -17.94 29.33
C PHE A 492 -21.61 -19.10 29.79
N SER A 493 -21.00 -20.27 29.99
CA SER A 493 -21.69 -21.51 30.37
C SER A 493 -20.69 -22.50 31.00
N THR A 494 -21.10 -23.76 31.17
CA THR A 494 -20.23 -24.89 31.52
C THR A 494 -19.99 -25.78 30.30
N LEU A 495 -18.96 -26.65 30.33
CA LEU A 495 -18.72 -27.60 29.24
C LEU A 495 -19.91 -28.56 29.02
N LYS A 496 -20.65 -28.89 30.07
CA LYS A 496 -21.86 -29.72 30.00
C LYS A 496 -23.00 -29.00 29.30
N ASP A 497 -23.32 -27.79 29.74
CA ASP A 497 -24.52 -27.08 29.32
C ASP A 497 -24.39 -26.55 27.89
N ILE A 498 -23.19 -26.06 27.51
CA ILE A 498 -22.94 -25.48 26.18
C ILE A 498 -23.16 -26.46 25.02
N GLN A 499 -23.13 -27.78 25.29
CA GLN A 499 -23.42 -28.80 24.28
C GLN A 499 -24.89 -28.75 23.83
N ASN A 500 -25.80 -28.38 24.73
CA ASN A 500 -27.24 -28.35 24.47
C ASN A 500 -27.75 -26.93 24.17
N GLU A 501 -27.02 -25.90 24.56
CA GLU A 501 -27.38 -24.51 24.28
C GLU A 501 -27.30 -24.14 22.78
N SER A 502 -28.10 -23.15 22.38
CA SER A 502 -27.93 -22.46 21.10
C SER A 502 -26.79 -21.43 21.22
N ILE A 503 -25.85 -21.46 20.27
CA ILE A 503 -24.77 -20.47 20.22
C ILE A 503 -25.32 -19.17 19.64
N SER A 504 -25.41 -18.14 20.48
CA SER A 504 -26.09 -16.85 20.17
C SER A 504 -25.15 -15.77 19.65
N VAL A 505 -23.86 -16.08 19.50
CA VAL A 505 -22.82 -15.11 19.12
C VAL A 505 -22.38 -15.30 17.66
N SER A 506 -21.87 -14.23 17.06
CA SER A 506 -21.43 -14.20 15.65
C SER A 506 -19.91 -14.39 15.50
N SER A 507 -19.41 -14.57 14.27
CA SER A 507 -17.96 -14.58 13.99
C SER A 507 -17.44 -13.18 13.60
N PRO A 508 -16.17 -12.83 13.90
CA PRO A 508 -15.14 -13.64 14.56
C PRO A 508 -15.38 -13.81 16.07
N ALA A 509 -15.08 -15.01 16.59
CA ALA A 509 -15.16 -15.32 18.01
C ALA A 509 -13.98 -16.18 18.49
N ILE A 510 -13.66 -16.04 19.78
CA ILE A 510 -12.70 -16.87 20.51
C ILE A 510 -13.43 -17.65 21.60
N ILE A 511 -12.94 -18.84 21.92
CA ILE A 511 -13.48 -19.68 22.99
C ILE A 511 -12.44 -19.75 24.09
N ILE A 512 -12.84 -19.53 25.33
CA ILE A 512 -12.00 -19.66 26.51
C ILE A 512 -12.56 -20.74 27.42
N VAL A 513 -11.72 -21.66 27.87
CA VAL A 513 -12.11 -22.74 28.79
C VAL A 513 -11.14 -22.74 29.97
N GLY A 514 -11.66 -22.78 31.18
CA GLY A 514 -10.83 -22.89 32.39
C GLY A 514 -11.42 -22.15 33.57
N LYS A 515 -10.87 -22.42 34.76
CA LYS A 515 -11.35 -21.84 36.01
C LYS A 515 -11.35 -20.31 36.02
N CYS A 516 -10.37 -19.67 35.36
CA CYS A 516 -10.30 -18.21 35.32
C CYS A 516 -11.50 -17.55 34.61
N VAL A 517 -12.27 -18.29 33.80
CA VAL A 517 -13.46 -17.75 33.14
C VAL A 517 -14.54 -17.38 34.16
N SER A 518 -14.58 -17.98 35.35
CA SER A 518 -15.58 -17.64 36.38
C SER A 518 -15.48 -16.21 36.89
N TYR A 519 -14.30 -15.57 36.80
CA TYR A 519 -14.08 -14.19 37.24
C TYR A 519 -14.83 -13.14 36.42
N HIS A 520 -15.45 -13.50 35.29
CA HIS A 520 -16.27 -12.58 34.51
C HIS A 520 -17.43 -11.98 35.31
N GLN A 521 -17.93 -12.68 36.34
CA GLN A 521 -19.04 -12.20 37.18
C GLN A 521 -18.59 -11.27 38.31
N GLU A 522 -17.44 -11.56 38.93
CA GLU A 522 -16.93 -10.81 40.09
C GLU A 522 -16.44 -9.41 39.69
N ASN A 523 -15.83 -9.28 38.50
CA ASN A 523 -15.24 -8.04 38.01
C ASN A 523 -16.26 -7.05 37.40
N SER A 524 -17.55 -7.42 37.36
CA SER A 524 -18.63 -6.55 36.89
C SER A 524 -19.04 -5.48 37.91
N LYS A 525 -18.66 -5.62 39.19
CA LYS A 525 -19.20 -4.82 40.32
C LYS A 525 -18.36 -3.62 40.75
N LEU A 526 -17.12 -3.44 40.28
CA LEU A 526 -16.15 -2.48 40.85
C LEU A 526 -15.26 -1.80 39.80
N TYR A 527 -15.70 -1.73 38.55
CA TYR A 527 -15.15 -0.80 37.58
C TYR A 527 -15.92 0.51 37.70
N SER A 528 -15.25 1.66 37.75
CA SER A 528 -15.94 2.96 37.70
C SER A 528 -16.84 2.94 36.47
N GLU A 529 -18.15 2.90 36.68
CA GLU A 529 -19.10 3.18 35.61
C GLU A 529 -18.63 4.52 35.03
N LYS A 530 -18.14 4.51 33.79
CA LYS A 530 -17.76 5.76 33.12
C LYS A 530 -18.98 6.66 33.25
N THR A 531 -18.82 7.80 33.93
CA THR A 531 -19.98 8.65 34.21
C THR A 531 -20.66 8.98 32.90
N GLU A 532 -21.97 8.77 32.87
CA GLU A 532 -22.78 9.04 31.69
C GLU A 532 -23.07 10.54 31.64
N LEU A 533 -22.93 11.14 30.47
CA LEU A 533 -23.15 12.56 30.22
C LEU A 533 -24.07 12.70 29.02
N VAL A 534 -24.94 13.71 29.04
CA VAL A 534 -25.80 14.03 27.90
C VAL A 534 -25.27 15.26 27.19
N LEU A 535 -25.13 15.20 25.87
CA LEU A 535 -24.65 16.30 25.04
C LEU A 535 -25.67 16.66 23.96
N PRO A 536 -26.52 17.69 24.18
CA PRO A 536 -27.35 18.28 23.15
C PRO A 536 -26.48 18.92 22.05
N LYS A 537 -26.61 18.46 20.81
CA LYS A 537 -25.77 18.88 19.68
C LYS A 537 -26.55 19.29 18.44
N ILE A 538 -25.83 19.95 17.53
CA ILE A 538 -26.30 20.35 16.20
C ILE A 538 -25.75 19.37 15.15
N GLY A 539 -26.62 18.82 14.31
CA GLY A 539 -26.26 17.94 13.20
C GLY A 539 -25.92 16.50 13.58
N LYS A 540 -25.75 15.65 12.56
CA LYS A 540 -25.57 14.19 12.71
C LYS A 540 -24.13 13.77 13.05
N GLN A 541 -23.13 14.58 12.70
CA GLN A 541 -21.72 14.24 12.91
C GLN A 541 -21.37 14.13 14.40
N LYS A 542 -20.45 13.23 14.76
CA LYS A 542 -19.98 13.11 16.15
C LYS A 542 -19.28 14.40 16.59
N SER A 543 -19.60 14.88 17.79
CA SER A 543 -19.03 16.08 18.37
C SER A 543 -17.57 15.85 18.76
N ARG A 544 -16.71 16.83 18.44
CA ARG A 544 -15.33 16.87 18.96
C ARG A 544 -15.30 16.83 20.50
N LEU A 545 -16.28 17.42 21.18
CA LEU A 545 -16.35 17.39 22.64
C LEU A 545 -16.59 15.97 23.18
N ALA A 546 -17.44 15.19 22.51
CA ALA A 546 -17.65 13.78 22.86
C ALA A 546 -16.36 12.95 22.67
N ALA A 547 -15.57 13.25 21.63
CA ALA A 547 -14.26 12.62 21.42
C ALA A 547 -13.21 13.03 22.47
N LEU A 548 -13.31 14.25 23.03
CA LEU A 548 -12.42 14.73 24.10
C LEU A 548 -12.76 14.11 25.47
N LEU A 549 -14.00 13.68 25.67
CA LEU A 549 -14.52 13.05 26.89
C LEU A 549 -14.48 11.51 26.78
N ASP A 550 -13.36 10.96 26.32
CA ASP A 550 -13.14 9.52 26.10
C ASP A 550 -13.19 8.68 27.39
N SER A 551 -12.97 9.31 28.54
CA SER A 551 -13.17 8.73 29.88
C SER A 551 -14.65 8.61 30.30
N TYR A 552 -15.59 9.20 29.54
CA TYR A 552 -17.03 9.23 29.85
C TYR A 552 -17.85 8.46 28.81
N ILE A 553 -19.10 8.14 29.14
CA ILE A 553 -20.10 7.70 28.15
C ILE A 553 -20.94 8.92 27.78
N VAL A 554 -20.75 9.46 26.56
CA VAL A 554 -21.45 10.67 26.12
C VAL A 554 -22.61 10.32 25.20
N HIS A 555 -23.84 10.54 25.69
CA HIS A 555 -25.08 10.44 24.93
C HIS A 555 -25.30 11.71 24.12
N GLU A 556 -24.91 11.67 22.85
CA GLU A 556 -25.12 12.79 21.93
C GLU A 556 -26.56 12.83 21.42
N ILE A 557 -27.29 13.90 21.74
CA ILE A 557 -28.68 14.09 21.34
C ILE A 557 -28.76 15.20 20.31
N MET A 558 -29.16 14.87 19.09
CA MET A 558 -29.35 15.87 18.05
C MET A 558 -30.61 16.67 18.32
N VAL A 559 -30.45 17.95 18.70
CA VAL A 559 -31.57 18.85 19.03
C VAL A 559 -31.92 19.79 17.89
N SER A 560 -31.00 20.00 16.96
CA SER A 560 -31.22 20.79 15.75
C SER A 560 -30.24 20.44 14.65
N GLN A 561 -30.50 20.90 13.42
CA GLN A 561 -29.61 20.74 12.28
C GLN A 561 -29.53 22.05 11.49
N ILE A 562 -28.34 22.31 10.92
CA ILE A 562 -28.13 23.48 10.05
C ILE A 562 -28.51 23.10 8.63
N GLU A 563 -29.49 23.81 8.08
CA GLU A 563 -29.84 23.77 6.67
C GLU A 563 -29.28 25.01 5.98
N MET A 564 -28.52 24.82 4.91
CA MET A 564 -27.97 25.94 4.12
C MET A 564 -29.04 26.43 3.15
N ILE A 565 -29.22 27.75 3.11
CA ILE A 565 -30.23 28.43 2.31
C ILE A 565 -29.55 29.00 1.06
N PRO A 566 -29.99 28.64 -0.16
CA PRO A 566 -29.52 29.29 -1.38
C PRO A 566 -29.80 30.79 -1.34
N TYR A 567 -28.82 31.60 -1.72
CA TYR A 567 -28.94 33.04 -1.76
C TYR A 567 -28.52 33.60 -3.13
N LYS A 568 -28.86 34.86 -3.37
CA LYS A 568 -28.34 35.64 -4.50
C LYS A 568 -27.85 36.99 -3.97
N ILE A 569 -26.68 37.39 -4.43
CA ILE A 569 -26.11 38.72 -4.19
C ILE A 569 -26.45 39.61 -5.38
N GLN A 570 -26.87 40.85 -5.11
CA GLN A 570 -27.27 41.81 -6.15
C GLN A 570 -26.10 42.62 -6.68
N GLU A 571 -25.12 42.92 -5.81
CA GLU A 571 -23.92 43.71 -6.11
C GLU A 571 -22.71 43.21 -5.31
N ILE A 572 -21.49 43.48 -5.78
CA ILE A 572 -20.27 43.03 -5.09
C ILE A 572 -20.04 43.95 -3.87
N PRO A 573 -20.04 43.40 -2.64
CA PRO A 573 -19.87 44.21 -1.43
C PRO A 573 -18.42 44.68 -1.23
N ASP A 574 -18.27 45.82 -0.55
CA ASP A 574 -16.98 46.28 -0.03
C ASP A 574 -16.52 45.44 1.16
N ILE A 575 -17.47 45.01 2.00
CA ILE A 575 -17.19 44.23 3.22
C ILE A 575 -18.17 43.05 3.34
N ILE A 576 -17.63 41.86 3.61
CA ILE A 576 -18.39 40.68 4.00
C ILE A 576 -18.15 40.38 5.48
N LEU A 577 -19.26 40.21 6.22
CA LEU A 577 -19.26 39.94 7.65
C LEU A 577 -19.71 38.52 7.97
N PHE A 578 -18.99 37.86 8.89
CA PHE A 578 -19.38 36.57 9.45
C PHE A 578 -19.30 36.54 10.98
N THR A 579 -20.39 36.14 11.62
CA THR A 579 -20.43 35.87 13.07
C THR A 579 -20.26 34.38 13.39
N SER A 580 -20.42 33.49 12.41
CA SER A 580 -20.36 32.04 12.59
C SER A 580 -19.70 31.32 11.43
N GLN A 581 -19.17 30.12 11.70
CA GLN A 581 -18.64 29.22 10.67
C GLN A 581 -19.70 28.80 9.63
N TYR A 582 -20.97 28.72 10.04
CA TYR A 582 -22.07 28.36 9.13
C TYR A 582 -22.41 29.49 8.16
N GLY A 583 -22.19 30.76 8.56
CA GLY A 583 -22.26 31.89 7.63
C GLY A 583 -21.19 31.78 6.54
N ILE A 584 -19.97 31.41 6.92
CA ILE A 584 -18.85 31.18 6.00
C ILE A 584 -19.17 30.02 5.06
N ASP A 585 -19.55 28.86 5.59
CA ASP A 585 -19.91 27.69 4.77
C ASP A 585 -21.09 27.99 3.84
N GLY A 586 -22.11 28.70 4.34
CA GLY A 586 -23.26 29.12 3.56
C GLY A 586 -22.84 30.01 2.39
N PHE A 587 -21.98 31.00 2.64
CA PHE A 587 -21.39 31.83 1.60
C PHE A 587 -20.63 30.99 0.56
N PHE A 588 -19.69 30.15 0.99
CA PHE A 588 -18.84 29.35 0.09
C PHE A 588 -19.58 28.25 -0.67
N LYS A 589 -20.74 27.79 -0.17
CA LYS A 589 -21.52 26.74 -0.81
C LYS A 589 -22.15 27.16 -2.14
N TYR A 590 -22.54 28.44 -2.27
CA TYR A 590 -23.32 28.92 -3.42
C TYR A 590 -22.58 29.95 -4.29
N ILE A 591 -21.30 30.19 -4.00
CA ILE A 591 -20.43 31.02 -4.82
C ILE A 591 -19.77 30.19 -5.93
N GLU A 592 -19.89 30.67 -7.16
CA GLU A 592 -19.25 30.03 -8.32
C GLU A 592 -17.77 30.38 -8.47
N ASP A 593 -17.40 31.65 -8.24
CA ASP A 593 -16.04 32.15 -8.41
C ASP A 593 -15.69 33.22 -7.36
N ILE A 594 -14.77 32.87 -6.46
CA ILE A 594 -14.29 33.74 -5.38
C ILE A 594 -13.48 34.94 -5.88
N ARG A 595 -12.90 34.87 -7.08
CA ARG A 595 -12.10 35.97 -7.64
C ARG A 595 -12.94 37.23 -7.89
N LYS A 596 -14.27 37.11 -8.01
CA LYS A 596 -15.19 38.26 -8.11
C LYS A 596 -15.15 39.16 -6.88
N TYR A 597 -14.68 38.65 -5.75
CA TYR A 597 -14.60 39.34 -4.47
C TYR A 597 -13.16 39.77 -4.15
N SER A 598 -12.29 39.92 -5.16
CA SER A 598 -10.88 40.28 -4.97
C SER A 598 -10.65 41.63 -4.30
N HIS A 599 -11.64 42.53 -4.33
CA HIS A 599 -11.60 43.85 -3.70
C HIS A 599 -12.43 43.93 -2.41
N THR A 600 -13.09 42.83 -2.02
CA THR A 600 -13.94 42.75 -0.84
C THR A 600 -13.11 42.43 0.40
N LYS A 601 -13.33 43.16 1.50
CA LYS A 601 -12.72 42.87 2.80
C LYS A 601 -13.57 41.88 3.60
N PHE A 602 -12.93 41.00 4.35
CA PHE A 602 -13.58 40.00 5.18
C PHE A 602 -13.41 40.33 6.67
N ALA A 603 -14.52 40.56 7.37
CA ALA A 603 -14.52 40.74 8.82
C ALA A 603 -15.22 39.57 9.52
N VAL A 604 -14.66 39.12 10.64
CA VAL A 604 -15.21 38.02 11.42
C VAL A 604 -15.23 38.32 12.90
N VAL A 605 -16.24 37.83 13.63
CA VAL A 605 -16.39 38.10 15.07
C VAL A 605 -15.26 37.52 15.93
N GLY A 606 -14.63 36.43 15.51
CA GLY A 606 -13.65 35.77 16.39
C GLY A 606 -12.67 34.84 15.69
N LYS A 607 -11.64 34.45 16.46
CA LYS A 607 -10.52 33.60 16.00
C LYS A 607 -10.94 32.29 15.34
N LYS A 608 -12.01 31.63 15.83
CA LYS A 608 -12.51 30.38 15.23
C LYS A 608 -13.07 30.61 13.82
N SER A 609 -13.90 31.64 13.65
CA SER A 609 -14.41 32.04 12.33
C SER A 609 -13.26 32.48 11.40
N ALA A 610 -12.24 33.15 11.91
CA ALA A 610 -11.04 33.50 11.14
C ALA A 610 -10.24 32.28 10.67
N GLN A 611 -10.05 31.29 11.56
CA GLN A 611 -9.39 30.03 11.22
C GLN A 611 -10.20 29.23 10.19
N HIS A 612 -11.53 29.22 10.33
CA HIS A 612 -12.42 28.56 9.38
C HIS A 612 -12.40 29.24 8.02
N LEU A 613 -12.44 30.58 7.98
CA LEU A 613 -12.28 31.35 6.74
C LEU A 613 -10.93 31.05 6.06
N LYS A 614 -9.86 30.93 6.84
CA LYS A 614 -8.52 30.55 6.35
C LYS A 614 -8.48 29.17 5.72
N SER A 615 -9.32 28.23 6.15
CA SER A 615 -9.44 26.91 5.51
C SER A 615 -9.93 26.98 4.06
N TYR A 616 -10.67 28.03 3.71
CA TYR A 616 -11.06 28.35 2.32
C TYR A 616 -10.01 29.19 1.58
N GLY A 617 -8.83 29.40 2.18
CA GLY A 617 -7.73 30.16 1.62
C GLY A 617 -7.85 31.69 1.78
N ILE A 618 -8.82 32.19 2.56
CA ILE A 618 -9.01 33.64 2.78
C ILE A 618 -8.60 34.03 4.20
N GLN A 619 -7.76 35.06 4.32
CA GLN A 619 -7.43 35.65 5.60
C GLN A 619 -8.45 36.75 5.95
N ALA A 620 -8.94 36.76 7.18
CA ALA A 620 -9.79 37.84 7.66
C ALA A 620 -8.99 39.15 7.76
N ASP A 621 -9.48 40.23 7.15
CA ASP A 621 -8.92 41.57 7.23
C ASP A 621 -9.15 42.20 8.61
N PHE A 622 -10.23 41.81 9.28
CA PHE A 622 -10.58 42.35 10.58
C PHE A 622 -11.14 41.30 11.53
N ILE A 623 -10.64 41.35 12.77
CA ILE A 623 -11.08 40.55 13.92
C ILE A 623 -11.08 41.50 15.13
N PRO A 624 -12.18 41.63 15.88
CA PRO A 624 -12.25 42.57 17.00
C PRO A 624 -11.37 42.13 18.17
N SER A 625 -11.02 43.07 19.05
CA SER A 625 -10.20 42.82 20.24
C SER A 625 -10.89 41.87 21.23
N ILE A 626 -12.22 41.99 21.35
CA ILE A 626 -13.10 41.10 22.13
C ILE A 626 -14.05 40.40 21.15
N TYR A 627 -14.12 39.07 21.22
CA TYR A 627 -14.83 38.23 20.24
C TYR A 627 -16.36 38.22 20.45
N ASN A 628 -17.01 39.36 20.27
CA ASN A 628 -18.47 39.50 20.30
C ASN A 628 -18.94 40.48 19.20
N ALA A 629 -20.25 40.46 18.92
CA ALA A 629 -20.85 41.27 17.89
C ALA A 629 -20.77 42.78 18.21
N ASP A 630 -21.05 43.18 19.45
CA ASP A 630 -20.96 44.59 19.89
C ASP A 630 -19.59 45.22 19.64
N THR A 631 -18.51 44.49 19.94
CA THR A 631 -17.13 44.99 19.74
C THR A 631 -16.78 45.01 18.26
N LEU A 632 -17.24 44.01 17.48
CA LEU A 632 -17.12 44.05 16.01
C LEU A 632 -17.76 45.34 15.46
N LEU A 633 -18.96 45.70 15.94
CA LEU A 633 -19.68 46.89 15.49
C LEU A 633 -19.04 48.22 15.87
N ASN A 634 -18.30 48.24 16.98
CA ASN A 634 -17.66 49.45 17.49
C ASN A 634 -16.26 49.66 16.91
N GLU A 635 -15.50 48.59 16.68
CA GLU A 635 -14.12 48.68 16.20
C GLU A 635 -13.99 48.60 14.67
N LEU A 636 -14.98 48.01 13.98
CA LEU A 636 -14.98 47.96 12.52
C LEU A 636 -15.28 49.36 11.95
N ILE A 637 -14.28 49.96 11.31
CA ILE A 637 -14.43 51.26 10.65
C ILE A 637 -15.16 51.05 9.32
N ILE A 638 -16.38 51.58 9.21
CA ILE A 638 -17.20 51.55 8.00
C ILE A 638 -17.63 52.97 7.64
N ASN A 639 -17.49 53.33 6.37
CA ASN A 639 -18.01 54.61 5.84
C ASN A 639 -19.45 54.45 5.34
N SER A 640 -20.22 55.54 5.34
CA SER A 640 -21.64 55.51 4.97
C SER A 640 -21.91 55.13 3.51
N ASP A 641 -20.93 55.28 2.63
CA ASP A 641 -20.98 54.92 1.20
C ASP A 641 -20.61 53.46 0.93
N GLN A 642 -20.08 52.74 1.91
CA GLN A 642 -19.67 51.34 1.73
C GLN A 642 -20.85 50.38 1.82
N THR A 643 -20.78 49.34 0.99
CA THR A 643 -21.76 48.26 0.93
C THR A 643 -21.29 47.06 1.75
N VAL A 644 -22.08 46.69 2.76
CA VAL A 644 -21.76 45.63 3.72
C VAL A 644 -22.76 44.50 3.61
N TYR A 645 -22.26 43.29 3.35
CA TYR A 645 -23.08 42.08 3.34
C TYR A 645 -22.81 41.23 4.57
N TYR A 646 -23.85 40.98 5.38
CA TYR A 646 -23.78 40.11 6.53
C TYR A 646 -24.41 38.74 6.23
N PHE A 647 -23.57 37.70 6.26
CA PHE A 647 -23.98 36.33 5.98
C PHE A 647 -24.26 35.60 7.30
N SER A 648 -25.53 35.31 7.56
CA SER A 648 -25.99 34.87 8.87
C SER A 648 -27.11 33.84 8.82
N SER A 649 -27.61 33.49 10.02
CA SER A 649 -28.89 32.80 10.15
C SER A 649 -30.06 33.69 9.70
N ASP A 650 -31.21 33.06 9.49
CA ASP A 650 -32.52 33.69 9.30
C ASP A 650 -33.05 34.50 10.51
N LYS A 651 -32.40 34.41 11.67
CA LYS A 651 -32.79 35.14 12.90
C LYS A 651 -32.16 36.54 12.98
N LYS A 652 -32.81 37.44 13.73
CA LYS A 652 -32.27 38.78 14.08
C LYS A 652 -30.97 38.65 14.88
N ASP A 653 -30.06 39.58 14.65
CA ASP A 653 -28.72 39.61 15.24
C ASP A 653 -28.39 41.04 15.71
N GLU A 654 -27.50 41.16 16.69
CA GLU A 654 -26.96 42.44 17.17
C GLU A 654 -26.31 43.22 16.01
N ILE A 655 -25.72 42.50 15.03
CA ILE A 655 -25.12 43.09 13.81
C ILE A 655 -26.11 43.86 12.94
N ASP A 656 -27.42 43.59 13.03
CA ASP A 656 -28.44 44.25 12.22
C ASP A 656 -28.52 45.77 12.48
N GLN A 657 -27.90 46.27 13.56
CA GLN A 657 -27.75 47.70 13.84
C GLN A 657 -26.87 48.46 12.83
N LEU A 658 -26.12 47.77 11.96
CA LEU A 658 -25.34 48.41 10.89
C LEU A 658 -26.20 49.09 9.81
N ILE A 659 -27.49 48.79 9.76
CA ILE A 659 -28.44 49.43 8.84
C ILE A 659 -28.46 50.95 8.99
N ASP A 660 -28.16 51.46 10.19
CA ASP A 660 -28.14 52.90 10.47
C ASP A 660 -26.80 53.57 10.11
N LYS A 661 -25.78 52.80 9.69
CA LYS A 661 -24.41 53.30 9.49
C LYS A 661 -23.90 53.22 8.04
N CYS A 662 -24.44 52.33 7.21
CA CYS A 662 -23.92 52.03 5.87
C CYS A 662 -24.98 51.37 4.97
N ASN A 663 -24.64 51.10 3.70
CA ASN A 663 -25.50 50.31 2.81
C ASN A 663 -25.44 48.83 3.22
N TYR A 664 -26.33 48.42 4.13
CA TYR A 664 -26.31 47.12 4.79
C TYR A 664 -27.29 46.12 4.16
N HIS A 665 -26.78 44.93 3.83
CA HIS A 665 -27.58 43.80 3.35
C HIS A 665 -27.37 42.56 4.21
N LYS A 666 -28.43 42.09 4.86
CA LYS A 666 -28.44 40.79 5.53
C LYS A 666 -28.78 39.69 4.52
N VAL A 667 -27.92 38.68 4.43
CA VAL A 667 -28.12 37.50 3.60
C VAL A 667 -28.23 36.27 4.49
N SER A 668 -29.45 35.76 4.61
CA SER A 668 -29.71 34.51 5.33
C SER A 668 -29.21 33.32 4.51
N VAL A 669 -28.11 32.71 4.92
CA VAL A 669 -27.47 31.58 4.21
C VAL A 669 -27.56 30.27 4.95
N TYR A 670 -28.09 30.29 6.16
CA TYR A 670 -28.46 29.07 6.87
C TYR A 670 -29.65 29.32 7.80
N ARG A 671 -30.33 28.24 8.18
CA ARG A 671 -31.29 28.22 9.29
C ARG A 671 -30.96 27.05 10.22
N ASN A 672 -31.34 27.21 11.49
CA ASN A 672 -31.21 26.13 12.46
C ASN A 672 -32.57 25.49 12.71
N ASP A 673 -32.83 24.37 12.04
CA ASP A 673 -34.09 23.65 12.11
C ASP A 673 -34.11 22.73 13.34
N PRO A 674 -35.07 22.89 14.27
CA PRO A 674 -35.24 22.00 15.41
C PRO A 674 -35.50 20.57 14.96
N CYS A 675 -34.92 19.60 15.63
CA CYS A 675 -35.21 18.19 15.40
C CYS A 675 -36.31 17.71 16.36
N LEU A 676 -37.14 16.76 15.93
CA LEU A 676 -38.05 16.06 16.83
C LEU A 676 -37.23 15.21 17.81
N ILE A 677 -37.31 15.55 19.08
CA ILE A 677 -36.68 14.81 20.16
C ILE A 677 -37.78 13.99 20.85
N PRO A 678 -37.66 12.65 20.92
CA PRO A 678 -38.57 11.83 21.71
C PRO A 678 -38.57 12.29 23.17
N SER A 679 -39.74 12.41 23.77
CA SER A 679 -39.88 12.76 25.19
C SER A 679 -39.06 11.78 26.04
N MET A 680 -38.07 12.31 26.77
CA MET A 680 -37.12 11.51 27.54
C MET A 680 -36.97 12.02 28.96
N ASN A 681 -36.69 11.12 29.88
CA ASN A 681 -36.34 11.43 31.25
C ASN A 681 -34.81 11.51 31.38
N VAL A 682 -34.29 12.68 31.74
CA VAL A 682 -32.85 12.93 31.87
C VAL A 682 -32.41 12.59 33.29
N LYS A 683 -31.52 11.59 33.42
CA LYS A 683 -30.98 11.12 34.70
C LYS A 683 -29.51 11.49 34.93
N TYR A 684 -28.86 12.06 33.93
CA TYR A 684 -27.41 12.28 33.88
C TYR A 684 -27.10 13.78 33.75
N PRO A 685 -25.88 14.22 34.12
CA PRO A 685 -25.45 15.60 33.88
C PRO A 685 -25.49 15.96 32.39
N VAL A 686 -25.90 17.20 32.08
CA VAL A 686 -26.08 17.67 30.71
C VAL A 686 -25.06 18.76 30.38
N ILE A 687 -24.40 18.64 29.22
CA ILE A 687 -23.39 19.59 28.75
C ILE A 687 -23.96 20.47 27.65
N PHE A 688 -24.08 21.76 27.91
CA PHE A 688 -24.61 22.73 26.96
C PHE A 688 -23.48 23.54 26.29
N THR A 689 -23.35 23.37 24.98
CA THR A 689 -22.35 24.05 24.14
C THR A 689 -22.87 25.34 23.49
N CYS A 690 -24.17 25.62 23.57
CA CYS A 690 -24.74 26.90 23.15
C CYS A 690 -26.10 27.16 23.82
N ALA A 691 -26.44 28.44 24.00
CA ALA A 691 -27.71 28.87 24.61
C ALA A 691 -28.95 28.40 23.84
N ASN A 692 -28.89 28.32 22.50
CA ASN A 692 -30.03 27.89 21.71
C ASN A 692 -30.38 26.40 21.94
N ASN A 693 -29.37 25.55 22.20
CA ASN A 693 -29.60 24.14 22.52
C ASN A 693 -30.24 23.94 23.89
N VAL A 694 -30.05 24.88 24.83
CA VAL A 694 -30.69 24.83 26.16
C VAL A 694 -32.20 24.81 26.01
N SER A 695 -32.76 25.77 25.27
CA SER A 695 -34.21 25.86 25.09
C SER A 695 -34.78 24.67 24.33
N LEU A 696 -34.12 24.24 23.25
CA LEU A 696 -34.57 23.10 22.46
C LEU A 696 -34.57 21.79 23.26
N PHE A 697 -33.54 21.57 24.06
CA PHE A 697 -33.41 20.37 24.86
C PHE A 697 -34.36 20.40 26.07
N LEU A 698 -34.36 21.45 26.88
CA LEU A 698 -35.17 21.51 28.10
C LEU A 698 -36.68 21.51 27.83
N ASN A 699 -37.13 22.05 26.69
CA ASN A 699 -38.53 21.96 26.29
C ASN A 699 -38.95 20.54 25.86
N SER A 700 -37.99 19.64 25.60
CA SER A 700 -38.25 18.28 25.09
C SER A 700 -38.20 17.19 26.16
N ILE A 701 -37.74 17.50 27.37
CA ILE A 701 -37.58 16.51 28.45
C ILE A 701 -38.86 16.41 29.28
N SER A 702 -39.23 15.20 29.69
CA SER A 702 -40.45 14.95 30.46
C SER A 702 -40.33 15.28 31.95
N ASN A 703 -39.10 15.28 32.49
CA ASN A 703 -38.82 15.51 33.91
C ASN A 703 -38.21 16.91 34.18
N LEU A 704 -38.64 17.93 33.43
CA LEU A 704 -38.07 19.28 33.50
C LEU A 704 -38.04 19.86 34.93
N GLU A 705 -39.13 19.78 35.69
CA GLU A 705 -39.18 20.33 37.05
C GLU A 705 -38.21 19.63 38.02
N GLU A 706 -38.02 18.32 37.86
CA GLU A 706 -37.03 17.56 38.63
C GLU A 706 -35.60 17.96 38.23
N PHE A 707 -35.35 18.12 36.92
CA PHE A 707 -34.05 18.55 36.41
C PHE A 707 -33.68 19.97 36.87
N LYS A 708 -34.64 20.91 36.96
CA LYS A 708 -34.39 22.27 37.48
C LYS A 708 -33.87 22.24 38.92
N GLU A 709 -34.45 21.37 39.75
CA GLU A 709 -34.16 21.28 41.18
C GLU A 709 -32.91 20.45 41.49
N LYS A 710 -32.70 19.33 40.80
CA LYS A 710 -31.66 18.33 41.14
C LYS A 710 -30.66 18.03 40.02
N GLY A 711 -30.95 18.43 38.79
CA GLY A 711 -30.12 18.13 37.62
C GLY A 711 -28.85 18.98 37.57
N VAL A 712 -27.76 18.41 37.09
CA VAL A 712 -26.47 19.09 36.90
C VAL A 712 -26.33 19.54 35.44
N ALA A 713 -26.04 20.82 35.23
CA ALA A 713 -25.79 21.39 33.91
C ALA A 713 -24.39 22.00 33.82
N TYR A 714 -23.59 21.52 32.86
CA TYR A 714 -22.31 22.13 32.50
C TYR A 714 -22.52 23.11 31.35
N SER A 715 -22.04 24.34 31.51
CA SER A 715 -22.21 25.43 30.56
C SER A 715 -20.88 25.84 29.96
N ILE A 716 -20.83 25.95 28.63
CA ILE A 716 -19.62 26.42 27.93
C ILE A 716 -19.26 27.88 28.26
N GLY A 717 -20.20 28.69 28.76
CA GLY A 717 -19.93 30.08 29.09
C GLY A 717 -21.17 30.92 29.37
N LYS A 718 -20.93 32.18 29.73
CA LYS A 718 -21.91 33.13 30.28
C LYS A 718 -23.29 33.18 29.60
N LYS A 719 -23.37 33.38 28.26
CA LYS A 719 -24.66 33.44 27.53
C LYS A 719 -25.48 32.15 27.69
N THR A 720 -24.82 30.99 27.74
CA THR A 720 -25.48 29.68 27.95
C THR A 720 -25.94 29.52 29.41
N THR A 721 -25.13 29.99 30.37
CA THR A 721 -25.45 29.99 31.80
C THR A 721 -26.66 30.88 32.11
N GLU A 722 -26.72 32.08 31.53
CA GLU A 722 -27.86 33.00 31.65
C GLU A 722 -29.15 32.33 31.16
N ARG A 723 -29.10 31.67 29.99
CA ARG A 723 -30.23 30.92 29.46
C ARG A 723 -30.66 29.74 30.35
N LEU A 724 -29.72 29.03 30.98
CA LEU A 724 -30.04 27.97 31.95
C LEU A 724 -30.74 28.54 33.20
N LYS A 725 -30.32 29.72 33.66
CA LYS A 725 -30.95 30.43 34.79
C LYS A 725 -32.35 30.93 34.45
N GLU A 726 -32.58 31.42 33.23
CA GLU A 726 -33.93 31.78 32.73
C GLU A 726 -34.90 30.58 32.77
N PHE A 727 -34.38 29.37 32.55
CA PHE A 727 -35.12 28.13 32.68
C PHE A 727 -35.22 27.60 34.12
N GLY A 728 -34.65 28.30 35.11
CA GLY A 728 -34.76 27.94 36.53
C GLY A 728 -33.84 26.79 36.99
N VAL A 729 -32.80 26.44 36.24
CA VAL A 729 -31.84 25.38 36.63
C VAL A 729 -30.95 25.87 37.78
N LYS A 730 -30.92 25.12 38.89
CA LYS A 730 -30.17 25.51 40.10
C LYS A 730 -28.69 25.13 40.08
N HIS A 731 -28.34 23.93 39.61
CA HIS A 731 -26.96 23.42 39.66
C HIS A 731 -26.25 23.60 38.31
N ILE A 732 -25.74 24.80 38.07
CA ILE A 732 -25.03 25.16 36.83
C ILE A 732 -23.54 25.37 37.12
N TYR A 733 -22.68 24.67 36.38
CA TYR A 733 -21.23 24.83 36.42
C TYR A 733 -20.75 25.44 35.11
N GLU A 734 -20.14 26.62 35.18
CA GLU A 734 -19.66 27.37 34.01
C GLU A 734 -18.17 27.16 33.78
N ALA A 735 -17.76 26.90 32.54
CA ALA A 735 -16.37 26.81 32.14
C ALA A 735 -15.66 28.17 32.25
N LYS A 736 -14.40 28.17 32.70
CA LYS A 736 -13.59 29.40 32.84
C LYS A 736 -13.38 30.14 31.51
N GLN A 737 -13.33 29.39 30.41
CA GLN A 737 -13.24 29.92 29.06
C GLN A 737 -14.27 29.23 28.16
N ALA A 738 -14.77 29.95 27.15
CA ALA A 738 -15.70 29.42 26.15
C ALA A 738 -15.03 28.47 25.14
N SER A 739 -14.47 27.36 25.64
CA SER A 739 -13.75 26.34 24.89
C SER A 739 -14.15 24.92 25.33
N TYR A 740 -13.94 23.94 24.45
CA TYR A 740 -14.21 22.53 24.77
C TYR A 740 -13.20 21.98 25.77
N GLU A 741 -11.97 22.47 25.72
CA GLU A 741 -10.90 22.12 26.64
C GLU A 741 -11.23 22.58 28.07
N SER A 742 -11.70 23.82 28.25
CA SER A 742 -12.10 24.32 29.56
C SER A 742 -13.36 23.61 30.11
N LEU A 743 -14.29 23.22 29.23
CA LEU A 743 -15.43 22.37 29.59
C LEU A 743 -14.99 20.99 30.07
N LYS A 744 -14.05 20.33 29.36
CA LYS A 744 -13.49 19.04 29.79
C LYS A 744 -12.84 19.17 31.16
N GLU A 745 -12.00 20.18 31.36
CA GLU A 745 -11.36 20.41 32.66
C GLU A 745 -12.38 20.58 33.79
N LEU A 746 -13.44 21.37 33.56
CA LEU A 746 -14.52 21.56 34.52
C LEU A 746 -15.20 20.25 34.89
N ILE A 747 -15.58 19.44 33.91
CA ILE A 747 -16.26 18.16 34.11
C ILE A 747 -15.35 17.18 34.88
N CYS A 748 -14.06 17.11 34.51
CA CYS A 748 -13.09 16.24 35.19
C CYS A 748 -12.76 16.69 36.63
N HIS A 749 -12.86 17.99 36.95
CA HIS A 749 -12.60 18.49 38.31
C HIS A 749 -13.82 18.45 39.22
N HIS A 750 -15.04 18.35 38.67
CA HIS A 750 -16.27 18.29 39.45
C HIS A 750 -16.55 16.88 40.00
N GLU A 751 -16.06 15.84 39.31
CA GLU A 751 -16.26 14.44 39.70
C GLU A 751 -15.10 13.81 40.50
N ASN A 752 -13.99 14.53 40.68
CA ASN A 752 -12.94 14.20 41.66
C ASN A 752 -13.19 14.96 42.96
#